data_AF-A0A511JPD7-F1
#
_entry.id   AF-A0A511JPD7-F1
#
_cell.length_a   1.000
_cell.length_b   1.000
_cell.length_c   1.000
_cell.angle_alpha   90.00
_cell.angle_beta   90.00
_cell.angle_gamma   90.00
#
_symmetry.space_group_name_H-M   'P 1'
#
loop_
_entity.id
_entity.type
_entity.pdbx_description
1 polymer ?
#
loop_
_entity_poly.entity_id
_entity_poly.type
_entity_poly.pdbx_seq_one_letter_code
_entity_poly.pdbx_strand_id
1 'polypeptide(L)'
;MSAVALGGGTSAVAASAHAACARFRGTDPIITRRARRTLAADLGKPDTAAGIPEARWMRAMVFERLVRDERFASQIATRSVGDLGLERPESVVIRDARTDVLTMARELEAAHERATLHRAATLIHRAAVPFPGFEHANATPVLPDFIVVAPKIDGSGSWLVAGDAKDYERVRSRIDDPRMLKGYLQVALGAEAFDVWSKRPALMDVHSHGVLAVPRNAFLQPLAVVEDLTDHREEVRLRIVQRHAETGSVAFSADQQIDDFVAHLVATFDPAACPSCALFNYCRDELRASTNPLDLLVEIGVPVNERPLVAGLVDGTGVVSERATPATVALVNATVSGRAQSTGQLRVDPIGLPGTLNVVLAKSDAAALGVYGISMQRITDDGPSGWSTTLFADPQSDATRRALMTALGTELLKAMKYHHRVAQRTGATEAPVQVVVPDRPTADLLASIADVLAGVEISRLRWQRDVEAGRPALTFDGEPAALPAALPGPARAAVSFFLEEDRARAFTLRTPVVSVQRVLSQHLVAGGPGSNSGRLDYLVEWAEATEILDHRDVSDRVEHSPFTPGARLSVGSSDAIHRALVGERGKSAGDPIAYDRLVREELTFEQDILARATAVLNTVPVSALRAYHQEIEGDAQAVWRRRFDFSASDLVRFGRTYRFWRNNLVPAIEDDNRVRTLLALMANPHVAADYAADAGSKQLATAVVVSTTPLRLEVHSRRIGAGDVVVLLHRNGAAAVEAGVRVDGHRFIGMSFGPLERDPFDDTLPPAVVRWSPSVVPTLSVGDALIVSVVAEKWFEEMKRPVAIRVVRPAGDSTGAPKVACQPDDFANAPASHQWCCKPHAVAEAEFSDEIAARRDRGELNPQTWPPIRDADSFDIAPTGSATETLTAEAPAPEHLTIDDLD
;
A
#
# COMPACT_ATOMS: atom_id res chain seq x y z
N MET A 1 -6.64 44.27 12.76
CA MET A 1 -5.40 43.59 13.16
C MET A 1 -5.63 42.11 12.95
N SER A 2 -5.10 41.53 11.87
CA SER A 2 -5.25 40.11 11.57
C SER A 2 -4.54 39.31 12.66
N ALA A 3 -5.27 38.40 13.32
CA ALA A 3 -4.65 37.44 14.22
C ALA A 3 -3.59 36.68 13.42
N VAL A 4 -2.32 36.80 13.82
CA VAL A 4 -1.25 35.92 13.33
C VAL A 4 -1.67 34.52 13.76
N ALA A 5 -2.15 33.72 12.82
CA ALA A 5 -2.46 32.32 13.04
C ALA A 5 -1.14 31.61 13.36
N LEU A 6 -0.90 31.35 14.65
CA LEU A 6 0.27 30.64 15.16
C LEU A 6 0.11 29.15 14.86
N GLY A 7 0.24 28.78 13.57
CA GLY A 7 0.26 27.43 12.98
C GLY A 7 -0.28 26.24 13.79
N GLY A 8 -1.32 25.58 13.26
CA GLY A 8 -1.61 24.14 13.40
C GLY A 8 -1.71 23.58 14.82
N GLY A 9 -2.80 23.89 15.53
CA GLY A 9 -3.20 23.16 16.74
C GLY A 9 -3.76 21.76 16.46
N THR A 10 -3.98 21.42 15.19
CA THR A 10 -4.37 20.08 14.73
C THR A 10 -3.14 19.30 14.26
N SER A 11 -3.11 18.00 14.58
CA SER A 11 -2.28 16.93 13.99
C SER A 11 -0.74 16.91 14.19
N ALA A 12 -0.01 18.03 14.09
CA ALA A 12 1.39 17.97 13.64
C ALA A 12 2.44 17.38 14.62
N VAL A 13 2.19 17.28 15.94
CA VAL A 13 3.22 16.80 16.89
C VAL A 13 2.97 15.36 17.37
N ALA A 14 1.71 14.98 17.58
CA ALA A 14 1.41 13.63 18.06
C ALA A 14 1.32 12.59 16.94
N ALA A 15 0.91 13.00 15.72
CA ALA A 15 0.65 12.09 14.61
C ALA A 15 1.64 12.22 13.44
N SER A 16 2.67 13.08 13.57
CA SER A 16 3.65 13.27 12.50
C SER A 16 4.75 12.22 12.54
N ALA A 17 5.08 11.65 11.38
CA ALA A 17 6.27 10.81 11.19
C ALA A 17 7.57 11.50 11.63
N HIS A 18 7.59 12.84 11.69
CA HIS A 18 8.75 13.66 12.02
C HIS A 18 8.87 13.98 13.51
N ALA A 19 7.94 13.52 14.35
CA ALA A 19 7.94 13.81 15.78
C ALA A 19 9.23 13.36 16.49
N ALA A 20 9.98 12.39 15.93
CA ALA A 20 11.28 11.96 16.45
C ALA A 20 12.46 12.90 16.11
N CYS A 21 12.30 13.84 15.16
CA CYS A 21 13.35 14.77 14.75
C CYS A 21 13.42 16.03 15.65
N ALA A 22 14.59 16.31 16.22
CA ALA A 22 14.78 17.47 17.10
C ALA A 22 14.58 18.80 16.38
N ARG A 23 15.00 18.93 15.11
CA ARG A 23 14.73 20.13 14.31
C ARG A 23 13.26 20.35 14.02
N PHE A 24 12.52 19.30 13.66
CA PHE A 24 11.07 19.41 13.42
C PHE A 24 10.32 19.89 14.67
N ARG A 25 10.73 19.39 15.83
CA ARG A 25 10.21 19.77 17.14
C ARG A 25 10.62 21.18 17.57
N GLY A 26 11.91 21.52 17.50
CA GLY A 26 12.42 22.85 17.87
C GLY A 26 11.98 23.99 16.94
N THR A 27 11.47 23.67 15.76
CA THR A 27 10.89 24.62 14.80
C THR A 27 9.36 24.66 14.83
N ASP A 28 8.75 24.09 15.88
CA ASP A 28 7.30 24.13 16.04
C ASP A 28 6.75 25.58 15.97
N PRO A 29 5.60 25.80 15.30
CA PRO A 29 5.01 27.13 15.20
C PRO A 29 4.75 27.82 16.55
N ILE A 30 4.58 27.06 17.65
CA ILE A 30 4.44 27.64 18.99
C ILE A 30 5.73 28.32 19.47
N ILE A 31 6.88 27.82 19.02
CA ILE A 31 8.22 28.33 19.35
C ILE A 31 8.58 29.48 18.41
N THR A 32 8.49 29.25 17.09
CA THR A 32 8.96 30.19 16.06
C THR A 32 7.98 31.30 15.72
N ARG A 33 6.70 31.12 16.07
CA ARG A 33 5.57 31.97 15.67
C ARG A 33 5.36 32.06 14.16
N ARG A 34 5.86 31.08 13.41
CA ARG A 34 5.74 30.99 11.94
C ARG A 34 5.22 29.60 11.55
N ALA A 35 4.45 29.52 10.46
CA ALA A 35 4.14 28.22 9.86
C ALA A 35 5.42 27.60 9.28
N ARG A 36 5.56 26.27 9.31
CA ARG A 36 6.79 25.61 8.84
C ARG A 36 7.11 25.87 7.36
N ARG A 37 6.10 26.05 6.50
CA ARG A 37 6.32 26.41 5.09
C ARG A 37 6.81 27.85 4.91
N THR A 38 6.28 28.79 5.69
CA THR A 38 6.81 30.16 5.76
C THR A 38 8.24 30.14 6.27
N LEU A 39 8.52 29.36 7.31
CA LEU A 39 9.88 29.16 7.83
C LEU A 39 10.83 28.61 6.74
N ALA A 40 10.41 27.59 5.99
CA ALA A 40 11.20 27.05 4.89
C ALA A 40 11.49 28.09 3.79
N ALA A 41 10.50 28.93 3.45
CA ALA A 41 10.68 30.04 2.52
C ALA A 41 11.63 31.12 3.07
N ASP A 42 11.54 31.46 4.36
CA ASP A 42 12.43 32.40 5.03
C ASP A 42 13.89 31.90 5.08
N LEU A 43 14.08 30.58 5.17
CA LEU A 43 15.38 29.89 5.04
C LEU A 43 15.86 29.79 3.57
N GLY A 44 15.14 30.39 2.61
CA GLY A 44 15.48 30.37 1.19
C GLY A 44 15.26 29.02 0.48
N LYS A 45 14.57 28.07 1.12
CA LYS A 45 14.33 26.70 0.61
C LYS A 45 12.83 26.36 0.70
N PRO A 46 11.97 27.03 -0.10
CA PRO A 46 10.53 26.83 -0.01
C PRO A 46 10.13 25.38 -0.29
N ASP A 47 9.07 24.94 0.38
CA ASP A 47 8.44 23.66 0.12
C ASP A 47 7.52 23.76 -1.10
N THR A 48 7.99 23.20 -2.22
CA THR A 48 7.30 23.13 -3.51
C THR A 48 6.67 21.75 -3.79
N ALA A 49 6.94 20.75 -2.94
CA ALA A 49 6.61 19.35 -3.22
C ALA A 49 5.38 18.86 -2.42
N ALA A 50 5.08 19.43 -1.25
CA ALA A 50 4.04 18.92 -0.35
C ALA A 50 2.64 19.54 -0.55
N GLY A 51 2.35 20.12 -1.71
CA GLY A 51 1.04 20.69 -2.03
C GLY A 51 -0.06 19.63 -2.14
N ILE A 52 -1.29 19.99 -1.77
CA ILE A 52 -2.48 19.17 -2.00
C ILE A 52 -2.99 19.47 -3.44
N PRO A 53 -3.12 18.47 -4.33
CA PRO A 53 -3.75 18.68 -5.64
C PRO A 53 -5.15 19.29 -5.52
N GLU A 54 -5.51 20.22 -6.40
CA GLU A 54 -6.81 20.91 -6.39
C GLU A 54 -7.98 19.93 -6.42
N ALA A 55 -7.87 18.88 -7.24
CA ALA A 55 -8.86 17.82 -7.34
C ALA A 55 -9.05 17.06 -6.01
N ARG A 56 -7.94 16.80 -5.30
CA ARG A 56 -7.93 16.12 -4.00
C ARG A 56 -8.51 17.02 -2.90
N TRP A 57 -8.18 18.30 -2.93
CA TRP A 57 -8.72 19.30 -2.01
C TRP A 57 -10.23 19.47 -2.16
N MET A 58 -10.71 19.65 -3.39
CA MET A 58 -12.13 19.72 -3.70
C MET A 58 -12.87 18.49 -3.17
N ARG A 59 -12.31 17.30 -3.38
CA ARG A 59 -12.88 16.04 -2.88
C ARG A 59 -12.95 16.00 -1.34
N ALA A 60 -11.91 16.45 -0.65
CA ALA A 60 -11.91 16.52 0.82
C ALA A 60 -12.99 17.49 1.34
N MET A 61 -13.14 18.66 0.69
CA MET A 61 -14.18 19.63 1.02
C MET A 61 -15.59 19.08 0.79
N VAL A 62 -15.80 18.30 -0.28
CA VAL A 62 -17.07 17.59 -0.53
C VAL A 62 -17.35 16.59 0.60
N PHE A 63 -16.35 15.78 0.98
CA PHE A 63 -16.51 14.81 2.07
C PHE A 63 -16.83 15.49 3.41
N GLU A 64 -16.16 16.59 3.73
CA GLU A 64 -16.42 17.38 4.93
C GLU A 64 -17.85 17.94 4.94
N ARG A 65 -18.35 18.41 3.80
CA ARG A 65 -19.76 18.85 3.67
C ARG A 65 -20.74 17.70 3.87
N LEU A 66 -20.45 16.51 3.34
CA LEU A 66 -21.28 15.33 3.53
C LEU A 66 -21.35 14.91 5.00
N VAL A 67 -20.25 15.00 5.75
CA VAL A 67 -20.24 14.71 7.20
C VAL A 67 -21.12 15.68 7.99
N ARG A 68 -21.28 16.92 7.52
CA ARG A 68 -22.10 17.97 8.15
C ARG A 68 -23.58 17.91 7.76
N ASP A 69 -23.94 17.17 6.72
CA ASP A 69 -25.33 17.01 6.32
C ASP A 69 -26.16 16.37 7.44
N GLU A 70 -27.38 16.88 7.65
CA GLU A 70 -28.21 16.50 8.80
C GLU A 70 -28.51 15.01 8.87
N ARG A 71 -28.69 14.37 7.70
CA ARG A 71 -28.94 12.93 7.62
C ARG A 71 -27.72 12.14 8.08
N PHE A 72 -26.52 12.52 7.60
CA PHE A 72 -25.28 11.80 7.92
C PHE A 72 -24.80 12.07 9.34
N ALA A 73 -24.83 13.31 9.80
CA ALA A 73 -24.51 13.65 11.19
C ALA A 73 -25.39 12.88 12.19
N SER A 74 -26.68 12.71 11.87
CA SER A 74 -27.58 11.88 12.68
C SER A 74 -27.18 10.41 12.71
N GLN A 75 -26.72 9.85 11.58
CA GLN A 75 -26.21 8.48 11.51
C GLN A 75 -24.90 8.32 12.28
N ILE A 76 -23.98 9.29 12.20
CA ILE A 76 -22.72 9.28 12.95
C ILE A 76 -23.03 9.27 14.45
N ALA A 77 -23.88 10.17 14.93
CA ALA A 77 -24.24 10.25 16.35
C ALA A 77 -24.88 8.94 16.84
N THR A 78 -25.88 8.43 16.13
CA THR A 78 -26.59 7.19 16.53
C THR A 78 -25.71 5.94 16.50
N ARG A 79 -24.87 5.78 15.46
CA ARG A 79 -23.92 4.66 15.38
C ARG A 79 -22.87 4.73 16.47
N SER A 80 -22.33 5.92 16.73
CA SER A 80 -21.35 6.13 17.79
C SER A 80 -21.93 5.75 19.16
N VAL A 81 -23.11 6.27 19.51
CA VAL A 81 -23.77 5.97 20.80
C VAL A 81 -24.12 4.49 20.92
N GLY A 82 -24.61 3.86 19.83
CA GLY A 82 -24.94 2.44 19.82
C GLY A 82 -23.72 1.51 19.95
N ASP A 83 -22.63 1.82 19.26
CA ASP A 83 -21.39 1.04 19.29
C ASP A 83 -20.71 1.08 20.66
N LEU A 84 -20.90 2.16 21.42
CA LEU A 84 -20.44 2.28 22.80
C LEU A 84 -21.32 1.54 23.82
N GLY A 85 -22.40 0.89 23.37
CA GLY A 85 -23.33 0.19 24.25
C GLY A 85 -24.17 1.11 25.14
N LEU A 86 -24.27 2.41 24.79
CA LEU A 86 -25.11 3.37 25.49
C LEU A 86 -26.58 3.16 25.11
N GLU A 87 -27.50 3.75 25.90
CA GLU A 87 -28.92 3.69 25.59
C GLU A 87 -29.28 4.51 24.34
N ARG A 88 -30.36 4.09 23.66
CA ARG A 88 -30.88 4.80 22.49
C ARG A 88 -31.29 6.22 22.90
N PRO A 89 -30.77 7.28 22.25
CA PRO A 89 -31.17 8.64 22.56
C PRO A 89 -32.61 8.89 22.10
N GLU A 90 -33.34 9.74 22.83
CA GLU A 90 -34.72 10.12 22.48
C GLU A 90 -34.78 10.99 21.20
N SER A 91 -33.72 11.75 20.95
CA SER A 91 -33.55 12.57 19.76
C SER A 91 -32.06 12.84 19.47
N VAL A 92 -31.74 13.21 18.23
CA VAL A 92 -30.43 13.72 17.84
C VAL A 92 -30.54 15.18 17.47
N VAL A 93 -29.64 16.01 18.00
CA VAL A 93 -29.57 17.45 17.71
C VAL A 93 -28.21 17.77 17.10
N ILE A 94 -28.19 18.58 16.04
CA ILE A 94 -26.96 18.99 15.37
C ILE A 94 -26.68 20.46 15.68
N ARG A 95 -25.43 20.77 16.02
CA ARG A 95 -24.96 22.12 16.35
C ARG A 95 -23.62 22.43 15.70
N ASP A 96 -23.29 23.70 15.68
CA ASP A 96 -22.15 24.26 14.98
C ASP A 96 -21.36 25.19 15.90
N ALA A 97 -20.13 24.78 16.26
CA ALA A 97 -19.26 25.57 17.10
C ALA A 97 -18.44 26.62 16.33
N ARG A 98 -18.52 26.65 14.99
CA ARG A 98 -17.91 27.65 14.11
C ARG A 98 -16.39 27.82 14.28
N THR A 99 -15.69 26.76 14.71
CA THR A 99 -14.24 26.77 14.93
C THR A 99 -13.82 27.85 15.95
N ASP A 100 -14.69 28.14 16.92
CA ASP A 100 -14.49 29.19 17.92
C ASP A 100 -14.64 28.62 19.34
N VAL A 101 -13.61 28.83 20.18
CA VAL A 101 -13.52 28.24 21.53
C VAL A 101 -14.65 28.72 22.46
N LEU A 102 -15.06 29.99 22.36
CA LEU A 102 -16.12 30.54 23.21
C LEU A 102 -17.50 30.03 22.80
N THR A 103 -17.70 29.85 21.50
CA THR A 103 -18.91 29.25 20.93
C THR A 103 -18.97 27.78 21.26
N MET A 104 -17.85 27.06 21.19
CA MET A 104 -17.74 25.66 21.61
C MET A 104 -18.16 25.49 23.08
N ALA A 105 -17.68 26.34 24.00
CA ALA A 105 -18.04 26.24 25.41
C ALA A 105 -19.57 26.37 25.63
N ARG A 106 -20.22 27.33 24.95
CA ARG A 106 -21.68 27.53 25.02
C ARG A 106 -22.46 26.36 24.45
N GLU A 107 -22.06 25.86 23.27
CA GLU A 107 -22.73 24.73 22.64
C GLU A 107 -22.53 23.43 23.45
N LEU A 108 -21.38 23.29 24.11
CA LEU A 108 -21.07 22.14 24.96
C LEU A 108 -21.93 22.11 26.22
N GLU A 109 -22.12 23.26 26.87
CA GLU A 109 -23.02 23.41 28.02
C GLU A 109 -24.47 23.08 27.63
N ALA A 110 -24.97 23.64 26.52
CA ALA A 110 -26.30 23.34 26.02
C ALA A 110 -26.48 21.86 25.62
N ALA A 111 -25.42 21.21 25.13
CA ALA A 111 -25.43 19.78 24.81
C ALA A 111 -25.47 18.91 26.08
N HIS A 112 -24.75 19.29 27.13
CA HIS A 112 -24.80 18.65 28.45
C HIS A 112 -26.21 18.67 29.04
N GLU A 113 -26.84 19.85 29.04
CA GLU A 113 -28.21 20.02 29.52
C GLU A 113 -29.20 19.15 28.74
N ARG A 114 -29.10 19.14 27.40
CA ARG A 114 -29.95 18.26 26.57
C ARG A 114 -29.76 16.78 26.86
N ALA A 115 -28.51 16.33 27.03
CA ALA A 115 -28.22 14.94 27.33
C ALA A 115 -28.82 14.53 28.69
N THR A 116 -28.66 15.37 29.71
CA THR A 116 -29.13 15.06 31.07
C THR A 116 -30.65 15.21 31.23
N LEU A 117 -31.26 16.25 30.66
CA LEU A 117 -32.69 16.57 30.84
C LEU A 117 -33.61 15.87 29.86
N HIS A 118 -33.17 15.67 28.61
CA HIS A 118 -34.00 15.17 27.51
C HIS A 118 -33.50 13.85 26.93
N ARG A 119 -32.48 13.24 27.55
CA ARG A 119 -31.84 12.00 27.07
C ARG A 119 -31.48 12.05 25.57
N ALA A 120 -31.14 13.25 25.08
CA ALA A 120 -30.83 13.50 23.69
C ALA A 120 -29.33 13.36 23.41
N ALA A 121 -28.97 12.92 22.22
CA ALA A 121 -27.60 13.01 21.73
C ALA A 121 -27.41 14.33 20.95
N THR A 122 -26.29 15.02 21.15
CA THR A 122 -25.94 16.20 20.36
C THR A 122 -24.65 15.94 19.59
N LEU A 123 -24.66 16.13 18.26
CA LEU A 123 -23.44 16.22 17.45
C LEU A 123 -23.10 17.69 17.26
N ILE A 124 -21.89 18.10 17.63
CA ILE A 124 -21.38 19.46 17.42
C ILE A 124 -20.25 19.41 16.40
N HIS A 125 -20.40 20.05 15.24
CA HIS A 125 -19.38 20.10 14.21
C HIS A 125 -18.55 21.41 14.27
N ARG A 126 -17.39 21.42 13.59
CA ARG A 126 -16.42 22.53 13.63
C ARG A 126 -16.03 22.88 15.07
N ALA A 127 -15.68 21.86 15.84
CA ALA A 127 -15.32 22.02 17.24
C ALA A 127 -13.97 22.75 17.37
N ALA A 128 -13.79 23.44 18.50
CA ALA A 128 -12.54 24.10 18.83
C ALA A 128 -12.33 24.06 20.34
N VAL A 129 -11.20 23.51 20.77
CA VAL A 129 -10.82 23.39 22.18
C VAL A 129 -9.37 23.87 22.36
N PRO A 130 -9.04 24.59 23.44
CA PRO A 130 -7.67 25.03 23.65
C PRO A 130 -6.70 23.85 23.72
N PHE A 131 -5.47 24.07 23.24
CA PHE A 131 -4.43 23.04 23.36
C PHE A 131 -4.13 22.77 24.85
N PRO A 132 -3.97 21.50 25.27
CA PRO A 132 -3.64 21.12 26.65
C PRO A 132 -2.52 21.94 27.29
N GLY A 133 -2.82 22.67 28.36
CA GLY A 133 -1.85 23.49 29.10
C GLY A 133 -1.57 24.89 28.51
N PHE A 134 -2.23 25.26 27.41
CA PHE A 134 -2.08 26.57 26.75
C PHE A 134 -3.39 27.37 26.68
N GLU A 135 -4.36 27.08 27.55
CA GLU A 135 -5.68 27.74 27.56
C GLU A 135 -5.63 29.28 27.65
N HIS A 136 -4.62 29.82 28.32
CA HIS A 136 -4.43 31.27 28.49
C HIS A 136 -3.34 31.85 27.57
N ALA A 137 -2.71 31.01 26.75
CA ALA A 137 -1.80 31.47 25.72
C ALA A 137 -2.59 31.76 24.44
N ASN A 138 -2.09 32.68 23.61
CA ASN A 138 -2.64 32.89 22.27
C ASN A 138 -2.18 31.76 21.33
N ALA A 139 -2.47 30.50 21.69
CA ALA A 139 -2.09 29.31 20.93
C ALA A 139 -3.24 28.87 20.01
N THR A 140 -2.92 28.24 18.88
CA THR A 140 -3.94 27.70 17.99
C THR A 140 -4.70 26.56 18.69
N PRO A 141 -6.05 26.58 18.70
CA PRO A 141 -6.85 25.52 19.31
C PRO A 141 -6.67 24.18 18.58
N VAL A 142 -6.94 23.09 19.28
CA VAL A 142 -7.19 21.78 18.66
C VAL A 142 -8.59 21.85 18.03
N LEU A 143 -8.70 21.38 16.79
CA LEU A 143 -9.94 21.45 16.01
C LEU A 143 -10.40 20.04 15.61
N PRO A 144 -11.05 19.28 16.50
CA PRO A 144 -11.74 18.06 16.10
C PRO A 144 -12.86 18.42 15.12
N ASP A 145 -13.06 17.62 14.06
CA ASP A 145 -14.12 17.93 13.09
C ASP A 145 -15.52 17.89 13.71
N PHE A 146 -15.74 17.00 14.69
CA PHE A 146 -16.97 16.93 15.46
C PHE A 146 -16.80 16.32 16.85
N ILE A 147 -17.80 16.51 17.70
CA ILE A 147 -17.96 15.75 18.95
C ILE A 147 -19.39 15.24 19.09
N VAL A 148 -19.55 14.11 19.79
CA VAL A 148 -20.85 13.54 20.15
C VAL A 148 -21.01 13.60 21.66
N VAL A 149 -22.05 14.30 22.13
CA VAL A 149 -22.44 14.35 23.54
C VAL A 149 -23.67 13.47 23.73
N ALA A 150 -23.62 12.54 24.68
CA ALA A 150 -24.69 11.58 24.94
C ALA A 150 -24.93 11.38 26.45
N PRO A 151 -26.12 10.97 26.89
CA PRO A 151 -26.37 10.67 28.30
C PRO A 151 -25.54 9.47 28.78
N LYS A 152 -25.15 9.48 30.06
CA LYS A 152 -24.64 8.29 30.73
C LYS A 152 -25.79 7.33 31.04
N ILE A 153 -25.52 6.02 31.02
CA ILE A 153 -26.51 4.97 31.32
C ILE A 153 -27.08 5.15 32.74
N ASP A 154 -26.22 5.49 33.70
CA ASP A 154 -26.61 5.69 35.10
C ASP A 154 -27.31 7.03 35.40
N GLY A 155 -27.46 7.91 34.39
CA GLY A 155 -28.05 9.24 34.54
C GLY A 155 -27.21 10.23 35.35
N SER A 156 -25.96 9.90 35.70
CA SER A 156 -25.09 10.74 36.54
C SER A 156 -24.54 11.98 35.82
N GLY A 157 -24.76 12.11 34.51
CA GLY A 157 -24.24 13.17 33.68
C GLY A 157 -24.23 12.80 32.20
N SER A 158 -23.24 13.28 31.46
CA SER A 158 -23.09 13.01 30.03
C SER A 158 -21.69 12.50 29.66
N TRP A 159 -21.60 11.75 28.58
CA TRP A 159 -20.36 11.43 27.89
C TRP A 159 -20.08 12.44 26.78
N LEU A 160 -18.80 12.79 26.61
CA LEU A 160 -18.25 13.46 25.43
C LEU A 160 -17.39 12.45 24.67
N VAL A 161 -17.71 12.23 23.41
CA VAL A 161 -16.95 11.38 22.49
C VAL A 161 -16.33 12.29 21.44
N ALA A 162 -14.99 12.35 21.41
CA ALA A 162 -14.27 13.11 20.39
C ALA A 162 -14.36 12.38 19.05
N GLY A 163 -14.44 13.14 17.96
CA GLY A 163 -14.41 12.57 16.63
C GLY A 163 -13.72 13.45 15.61
N ASP A 164 -13.34 12.82 14.51
CA ASP A 164 -12.64 13.47 13.40
C ASP A 164 -13.06 12.86 12.07
N ALA A 165 -12.99 13.62 10.98
CA ALA A 165 -13.38 13.19 9.64
C ALA A 165 -12.19 13.18 8.68
N LYS A 166 -12.03 12.09 7.95
CA LYS A 166 -10.87 11.90 7.08
C LYS A 166 -11.26 11.30 5.74
N ASP A 167 -10.99 12.01 4.64
CA ASP A 167 -11.19 11.54 3.27
C ASP A 167 -10.08 10.57 2.84
N TYR A 168 -9.93 9.47 3.57
CA TYR A 168 -8.96 8.45 3.21
C TYR A 168 -9.31 7.79 1.89
N GLU A 169 -8.34 7.78 0.97
CA GLU A 169 -8.49 6.98 -0.24
C GLU A 169 -8.52 5.52 0.15
N ARG A 170 -9.71 4.95 0.01
CA ARG A 170 -9.92 3.52 0.15
C ARG A 170 -9.44 2.83 -1.11
N VAL A 171 -8.16 2.47 -1.11
CA VAL A 171 -7.59 1.55 -2.09
C VAL A 171 -7.86 0.15 -1.56
N ARG A 172 -8.63 -0.63 -2.32
CA ARG A 172 -9.16 -1.97 -1.99
C ARG A 172 -10.20 -1.94 -0.87
N SER A 173 -10.58 -3.12 -0.38
CA SER A 173 -11.68 -3.29 0.58
C SER A 173 -11.42 -2.69 1.98
N ARG A 174 -10.31 -1.99 2.26
CA ARG A 174 -9.97 -1.40 3.57
C ARG A 174 -9.17 -0.11 3.43
N ILE A 175 -9.13 0.67 4.50
CA ILE A 175 -8.18 1.78 4.67
C ILE A 175 -6.93 1.19 5.33
N ASP A 176 -5.75 1.64 4.94
CA ASP A 176 -4.49 1.15 5.51
C ASP A 176 -4.36 1.49 6.99
N ASP A 177 -3.93 0.53 7.81
CA ASP A 177 -3.83 0.66 9.27
C ASP A 177 -3.00 1.89 9.71
N PRO A 178 -1.86 2.24 9.08
CA PRO A 178 -1.11 3.45 9.46
C PRO A 178 -1.92 4.76 9.31
N ARG A 179 -2.80 4.84 8.31
CA ARG A 179 -3.70 6.01 8.14
C ARG A 179 -4.75 6.05 9.24
N MET A 180 -5.38 4.91 9.54
CA MET A 180 -6.33 4.81 10.65
C MET A 180 -5.69 5.22 11.98
N LEU A 181 -4.48 4.71 12.27
CA LEU A 181 -3.71 5.07 13.46
C LEU A 181 -3.46 6.59 13.54
N LYS A 182 -3.02 7.20 12.43
CA LYS A 182 -2.82 8.65 12.35
C LYS A 182 -4.09 9.42 12.66
N GLY A 183 -5.23 9.02 12.09
CA GLY A 183 -6.54 9.60 12.38
C GLY A 183 -6.92 9.50 13.86
N TYR A 184 -6.75 8.33 14.48
CA TYR A 184 -7.08 8.16 15.90
C TYR A 184 -6.15 8.88 16.87
N LEU A 185 -4.90 9.13 16.51
CA LEU A 185 -4.03 10.03 17.29
C LEU A 185 -4.57 11.48 17.30
N GLN A 186 -5.21 11.93 16.22
CA GLN A 186 -5.88 13.23 16.19
C GLN A 186 -7.14 13.25 17.05
N VAL A 187 -7.96 12.19 16.96
CA VAL A 187 -9.14 12.01 17.82
C VAL A 187 -8.74 11.98 19.31
N ALA A 188 -7.66 11.28 19.64
CA ALA A 188 -7.12 11.20 21.00
C ALA A 188 -6.59 12.54 21.50
N LEU A 189 -5.95 13.36 20.65
CA LEU A 189 -5.57 14.73 20.99
C LEU A 189 -6.78 15.60 21.32
N GLY A 190 -7.86 15.50 20.53
CA GLY A 190 -9.13 16.14 20.83
C GLY A 190 -9.71 15.70 22.18
N ALA A 191 -9.75 14.39 22.43
CA ALA A 191 -10.23 13.82 23.68
C ALA A 191 -9.43 14.33 24.90
N GLU A 192 -8.09 14.30 24.83
CA GLU A 192 -7.22 14.83 25.88
C GLU A 192 -7.45 16.33 26.11
N ALA A 193 -7.60 17.12 25.05
CA ALA A 193 -7.86 18.54 25.15
C ALA A 193 -9.18 18.86 25.86
N PHE A 194 -10.26 18.14 25.55
CA PHE A 194 -11.53 18.30 26.26
C PHE A 194 -11.47 17.84 27.71
N ASP A 195 -10.70 16.79 28.02
CA ASP A 195 -10.64 16.22 29.37
C ASP A 195 -9.97 17.18 30.38
N VAL A 196 -8.96 17.93 29.92
CA VAL A 196 -8.25 18.91 30.76
C VAL A 196 -8.80 20.33 30.67
N TRP A 197 -9.82 20.58 29.84
CA TRP A 197 -10.33 21.93 29.60
C TRP A 197 -11.14 22.46 30.79
N SER A 198 -10.80 23.67 31.26
CA SER A 198 -11.45 24.29 32.42
C SER A 198 -12.96 24.58 32.22
N LYS A 199 -13.41 24.67 30.97
CA LYS A 199 -14.81 24.95 30.60
C LYS A 199 -15.63 23.70 30.31
N ARG A 200 -15.08 22.50 30.49
CA ARG A 200 -15.87 21.27 30.42
C ARG A 200 -16.95 21.30 31.51
N PRO A 201 -18.24 21.10 31.18
CA PRO A 201 -19.31 21.06 32.17
C PRO A 201 -19.03 20.05 33.30
N ALA A 202 -19.47 20.37 34.52
CA ALA A 202 -19.39 19.43 35.64
C ALA A 202 -20.20 18.16 35.32
N LEU A 203 -19.73 16.99 35.78
CA LEU A 203 -20.33 15.67 35.54
C LEU A 203 -20.33 15.20 34.07
N MET A 204 -19.73 15.97 33.16
CA MET A 204 -19.40 15.51 31.81
C MET A 204 -18.03 14.84 31.80
N ASP A 205 -18.00 13.55 31.44
CA ASP A 205 -16.75 12.80 31.30
C ASP A 205 -16.41 12.60 29.82
N VAL A 206 -15.12 12.59 29.49
CA VAL A 206 -14.65 12.23 28.15
C VAL A 206 -14.55 10.71 28.06
N HIS A 207 -15.18 10.11 27.06
CA HIS A 207 -15.22 8.67 26.90
C HIS A 207 -13.82 8.10 26.57
N SER A 208 -13.56 6.84 26.91
CA SER A 208 -12.31 6.15 26.54
C SER A 208 -12.22 5.82 25.04
N HIS A 209 -13.30 5.99 24.30
CA HIS A 209 -13.40 5.66 22.89
C HIS A 209 -13.60 6.93 22.07
N GLY A 210 -13.22 6.89 20.80
CA GLY A 210 -13.37 7.97 19.84
C GLY A 210 -13.97 7.48 18.54
N VAL A 211 -14.29 8.43 17.66
CA VAL A 211 -14.97 8.16 16.39
C VAL A 211 -14.18 8.75 15.23
N LEU A 212 -13.87 7.93 14.23
CA LEU A 212 -13.35 8.39 12.95
C LEU A 212 -14.43 8.25 11.87
N ALA A 213 -14.79 9.36 11.23
CA ALA A 213 -15.68 9.36 10.07
C ALA A 213 -14.85 9.25 8.79
N VAL A 214 -14.93 8.10 8.11
CA VAL A 214 -14.13 7.79 6.91
C VAL A 214 -15.01 7.34 5.75
N PRO A 215 -14.56 7.46 4.48
CA PRO A 215 -15.28 6.90 3.34
C PRO A 215 -15.53 5.39 3.47
N ARG A 216 -16.81 5.02 3.55
CA ARG A 216 -17.34 3.65 3.42
C ARG A 216 -17.03 3.05 2.07
N ASN A 217 -16.92 3.85 1.01
CA ASN A 217 -16.70 3.36 -0.35
C ASN A 217 -16.08 4.44 -1.24
N ALA A 218 -15.82 4.07 -2.50
CA ALA A 218 -15.29 4.96 -3.53
C ALA A 218 -16.22 6.14 -3.87
N PHE A 219 -17.45 6.18 -3.36
CA PHE A 219 -18.45 7.22 -3.56
C PHE A 219 -18.56 8.22 -2.40
N LEU A 220 -17.55 8.27 -1.50
CA LEU A 220 -17.49 9.22 -0.38
C LEU A 220 -18.61 9.10 0.66
N GLN A 221 -19.32 7.97 0.71
CA GLN A 221 -20.32 7.78 1.77
C GLN A 221 -19.64 7.65 3.12
N PRO A 222 -19.95 8.45 4.14
CA PRO A 222 -19.25 8.37 5.43
C PRO A 222 -19.65 7.10 6.22
N LEU A 223 -18.68 6.55 6.95
CA LEU A 223 -18.84 5.50 7.96
C LEU A 223 -18.17 5.97 9.25
N ALA A 224 -18.90 5.90 10.36
CA ALA A 224 -18.33 6.06 11.69
C ALA A 224 -17.63 4.75 12.10
N VAL A 225 -16.35 4.83 12.43
CA VAL A 225 -15.56 3.75 13.01
C VAL A 225 -15.24 4.15 14.45
N VAL A 226 -15.61 3.29 15.39
CA VAL A 226 -15.41 3.51 16.83
C VAL A 226 -14.24 2.68 17.32
N GLU A 227 -13.33 3.29 18.06
CA GLU A 227 -12.13 2.63 18.58
C GLU A 227 -11.80 3.06 20.00
N ASP A 228 -11.18 2.15 20.76
CA ASP A 228 -10.64 2.43 22.09
C ASP A 228 -9.39 3.31 21.95
N LEU A 229 -9.41 4.47 22.58
CA LEU A 229 -8.32 5.44 22.53
C LEU A 229 -7.29 5.25 23.63
N THR A 230 -7.37 4.21 24.47
CA THR A 230 -6.48 4.06 25.63
C THR A 230 -5.01 4.20 25.26
N ASP A 231 -4.50 3.37 24.34
CA ASP A 231 -3.11 3.42 23.88
C ASP A 231 -2.80 4.73 23.14
N HIS A 232 -3.75 5.22 22.34
CA HIS A 232 -3.63 6.48 21.59
C HIS A 232 -3.47 7.69 22.52
N ARG A 233 -4.25 7.74 23.61
CA ARG A 233 -4.23 8.82 24.61
C ARG A 233 -2.93 8.78 25.41
N GLU A 234 -2.37 7.60 25.68
CA GLU A 234 -1.05 7.49 26.31
C GLU A 234 0.05 8.10 25.43
N GLU A 235 0.11 7.74 24.14
CA GLU A 235 1.06 8.32 23.19
C GLU A 235 0.88 9.85 23.09
N VAL A 236 -0.37 10.32 22.95
CA VAL A 236 -0.69 11.76 22.88
C VAL A 236 -0.21 12.50 24.13
N ARG A 237 -0.43 11.96 25.34
CA ARG A 237 0.04 12.60 26.59
C ARG A 237 1.56 12.72 26.62
N LEU A 238 2.29 11.67 26.22
CA LEU A 238 3.75 11.71 26.12
C LEU A 238 4.20 12.83 25.18
N ARG A 239 3.52 13.00 24.05
CA ARG A 239 3.81 14.05 23.06
C ARG A 239 3.49 15.45 23.56
N ILE A 240 2.39 15.62 24.29
CA ILE A 240 2.04 16.88 24.94
C ILE A 240 3.12 17.27 25.96
N VAL A 241 3.54 16.34 26.83
CA VAL A 241 4.61 16.57 27.82
C VAL A 241 5.93 16.95 27.13
N GLN A 242 6.29 16.24 26.06
CA GLN A 242 7.48 16.55 25.27
C GLN A 242 7.42 17.96 24.68
N ARG A 243 6.30 18.36 24.07
CA ARG A 243 6.11 19.69 23.48
C ARG A 243 6.19 20.80 24.52
N HIS A 244 5.66 20.57 25.74
CA HIS A 244 5.81 21.49 26.87
C HIS A 244 7.28 21.68 27.27
N ALA A 245 8.03 20.57 27.40
CA ALA A 245 9.44 20.61 27.75
C ALA A 245 10.28 21.37 26.70
N GLU A 246 9.95 21.23 25.41
CA GLU A 246 10.62 21.91 24.31
C GLU A 246 10.33 23.40 24.28
N THR A 247 9.07 23.78 24.44
CA THR A 247 8.67 25.20 24.51
C THR A 247 9.35 25.91 25.70
N GLY A 248 9.62 25.19 26.79
CA GLY A 248 10.36 25.72 27.94
C GLY A 248 11.89 25.78 27.77
N SER A 249 12.46 24.98 26.85
CA SER A 249 13.93 24.85 26.68
C SER A 249 14.47 25.55 25.44
N VAL A 250 13.63 25.77 24.43
CA VAL A 250 13.98 26.42 23.16
C VAL A 250 13.15 27.70 23.03
N ALA A 251 13.82 28.85 22.97
CA ALA A 251 13.17 30.15 22.81
C ALA A 251 13.69 30.83 21.53
N PHE A 252 12.77 31.21 20.64
CA PHE A 252 13.06 32.04 19.48
C PHE A 252 12.69 33.49 19.77
N SER A 253 13.62 34.42 19.54
CA SER A 253 13.34 35.87 19.58
C SER A 253 13.11 36.40 18.18
N ALA A 254 12.18 37.34 18.01
CA ALA A 254 11.91 37.98 16.71
C ALA A 254 13.13 38.74 16.15
N ASP A 255 14.07 39.13 17.01
CA ASP A 255 15.31 39.82 16.64
C ASP A 255 16.45 38.86 16.26
N GLN A 256 16.26 37.54 16.46
CA GLN A 256 17.25 36.51 16.10
C GLN A 256 17.14 36.15 14.62
N GLN A 257 18.28 36.00 13.94
CA GLN A 257 18.28 35.47 12.57
C GLN A 257 17.82 34.01 12.57
N ILE A 258 16.94 33.68 11.62
CA ILE A 258 16.27 32.38 11.61
C ILE A 258 17.24 31.23 11.27
N ASP A 259 18.23 31.49 10.42
CA ASP A 259 19.27 30.53 10.05
C ASP A 259 20.09 30.10 11.27
N ASP A 260 20.52 31.05 12.09
CA ASP A 260 21.26 30.79 13.35
C ASP A 260 20.41 29.98 14.34
N PHE A 261 19.11 30.25 14.39
CA PHE A 261 18.18 29.51 15.22
C PHE A 261 17.99 28.07 14.73
N VAL A 262 17.94 27.80 13.42
CA VAL A 262 17.72 26.43 12.93
C VAL A 262 19.00 25.60 12.94
N ALA A 263 20.17 26.23 12.73
CA ALA A 263 21.46 25.56 12.59
C ALA A 263 21.86 24.70 13.81
N HIS A 264 21.52 25.14 15.04
CA HIS A 264 21.85 24.38 16.25
C HIS A 264 20.94 23.16 16.51
N LEU A 265 19.82 23.04 15.77
CA LEU A 265 18.88 21.94 15.91
C LEU A 265 19.30 20.76 15.01
N VAL A 266 19.60 19.63 15.63
CA VAL A 266 20.04 18.40 14.93
C VAL A 266 18.88 17.82 14.11
N ALA A 267 19.06 17.74 12.79
CA ALA A 267 18.15 17.02 11.92
C ALA A 267 18.49 15.51 11.92
N THR A 268 17.47 14.67 12.07
CA THR A 268 17.56 13.23 11.82
C THR A 268 17.07 12.94 10.41
N PHE A 269 17.74 13.52 9.41
CA PHE A 269 17.32 13.42 8.02
C PHE A 269 17.24 11.96 7.56
N ASP A 270 16.12 11.60 6.94
CA ASP A 270 15.86 10.32 6.30
C ASP A 270 15.12 10.59 4.98
N PRO A 271 15.72 10.32 3.81
CA PRO A 271 15.08 10.61 2.53
C PRO A 271 13.85 9.75 2.22
N ALA A 272 13.58 8.69 3.00
CA ALA A 272 12.36 7.89 2.85
C ALA A 272 11.18 8.48 3.63
N ALA A 273 11.42 8.99 4.84
CA ALA A 273 10.38 9.54 5.70
C ALA A 273 10.19 11.04 5.50
N CYS A 274 11.29 11.81 5.36
CA CYS A 274 11.29 13.27 5.36
C CYS A 274 10.59 14.00 4.20
N PRO A 275 10.29 13.45 3.00
CA PRO A 275 9.70 14.24 1.91
C PRO A 275 8.40 14.98 2.23
N SER A 276 7.61 14.53 3.22
CA SER A 276 6.40 15.25 3.65
C SER A 276 6.66 16.40 4.63
N CYS A 277 7.89 16.56 5.11
CA CYS A 277 8.29 17.65 6.00
C CYS A 277 8.56 18.93 5.20
N ALA A 278 7.95 20.05 5.60
CA ALA A 278 8.20 21.35 4.97
C ALA A 278 9.67 21.81 5.01
N LEU A 279 10.49 21.30 5.93
CA LEU A 279 11.93 21.59 6.02
C LEU A 279 12.81 20.61 5.22
N PHE A 280 12.22 19.67 4.47
CA PHE A 280 12.94 18.65 3.71
C PHE A 280 13.99 19.25 2.78
N ASN A 281 13.60 20.23 1.96
CA ASN A 281 14.50 20.89 1.00
C ASN A 281 15.67 21.60 1.71
N TYR A 282 15.42 22.24 2.84
CA TYR A 282 16.46 22.88 3.65
C TYR A 282 17.46 21.85 4.20
N CYS A 283 16.96 20.79 4.87
CA CYS A 283 17.82 19.75 5.43
C CYS A 283 18.61 18.99 4.35
N ARG A 284 17.98 18.72 3.19
CA ARG A 284 18.64 18.11 2.03
C ARG A 284 19.75 19.00 1.49
N ASP A 285 19.50 20.30 1.38
CA ASP A 285 20.49 21.25 0.89
C ASP A 285 21.71 21.35 1.81
N GLU A 286 21.51 21.36 3.14
CA GLU A 286 22.62 21.30 4.10
C GLU A 286 23.52 20.08 3.89
N LEU A 287 22.92 18.89 3.70
CA LEU A 287 23.67 17.67 3.39
C LEU A 287 24.40 17.78 2.05
N ARG A 288 23.74 18.35 1.04
CA ARG A 288 24.32 18.52 -0.30
C ARG A 288 25.50 19.49 -0.32
N ALA A 289 25.44 20.54 0.50
CA ALA A 289 26.47 21.56 0.65
C ALA A 289 27.61 21.15 1.60
N SER A 290 27.43 20.07 2.37
CA SER A 290 28.43 19.61 3.33
C SER A 290 29.71 19.12 2.64
N THR A 291 30.86 19.49 3.23
CA THR A 291 32.18 18.98 2.83
C THR A 291 32.55 17.70 3.55
N ASN A 292 31.75 17.23 4.50
CA ASN A 292 31.98 15.97 5.21
C ASN A 292 31.50 14.80 4.32
N PRO A 293 32.38 13.90 3.86
CA PRO A 293 31.98 12.79 3.00
C PRO A 293 30.96 11.84 3.64
N LEU A 294 30.93 11.75 4.98
CA LEU A 294 29.97 10.90 5.68
C LEU A 294 28.53 11.40 5.57
N ASP A 295 28.32 12.69 5.29
CA ASP A 295 26.99 13.27 5.15
C ASP A 295 26.30 12.77 3.86
N LEU A 296 27.07 12.33 2.86
CA LEU A 296 26.53 11.63 1.68
C LEU A 296 25.80 10.34 2.07
N LEU A 297 26.32 9.59 3.06
CA LEU A 297 25.67 8.37 3.54
C LEU A 297 24.32 8.68 4.19
N VAL A 298 24.18 9.85 4.82
CA VAL A 298 22.91 10.33 5.36
C VAL A 298 21.97 10.75 4.23
N GLU A 299 22.48 11.51 3.25
CA GLU A 299 21.73 11.99 2.08
C GLU A 299 21.07 10.85 1.32
N ILE A 300 21.81 9.76 1.05
CA ILE A 300 21.30 8.62 0.28
C ILE A 300 20.53 7.59 1.14
N GLY A 301 20.36 7.85 2.44
CA GLY A 301 19.54 7.05 3.33
C GLY A 301 20.18 5.76 3.83
N VAL A 302 21.51 5.70 3.95
CA VAL A 302 22.18 4.55 4.59
C VAL A 302 21.77 4.48 6.07
N PRO A 303 21.31 3.32 6.57
CA PRO A 303 20.94 3.14 7.97
C PRO A 303 22.07 3.52 8.93
N VAL A 304 21.74 4.16 10.06
CA VAL A 304 22.73 4.68 11.03
C VAL A 304 23.74 3.63 11.48
N ASN A 305 23.29 2.40 11.68
CA ASN A 305 24.10 1.25 12.10
C ASN A 305 25.05 0.73 10.99
N GLU A 306 24.77 1.01 9.72
CA GLU A 306 25.59 0.59 8.58
C GLU A 306 26.59 1.65 8.13
N ARG A 307 26.35 2.94 8.40
CA ARG A 307 27.25 4.04 7.99
C ARG A 307 28.72 3.80 8.37
N PRO A 308 29.06 3.36 9.61
CA PRO A 308 30.46 3.11 9.97
C PRO A 308 31.09 1.95 9.20
N LEU A 309 30.28 1.01 8.70
CA LEU A 309 30.75 -0.18 7.99
C LEU A 309 31.17 0.12 6.54
N VAL A 310 30.62 1.20 5.96
CA VAL A 310 30.84 1.64 4.58
C VAL A 310 31.48 3.02 4.45
N ALA A 311 31.85 3.65 5.57
CA ALA A 311 32.50 4.96 5.61
C ALA A 311 33.72 5.06 4.67
N GLY A 312 34.49 3.98 4.56
CA GLY A 312 35.67 3.92 3.71
C GLY A 312 35.40 4.11 2.21
N LEU A 313 34.17 3.91 1.76
CA LEU A 313 33.76 4.12 0.37
C LEU A 313 33.61 5.60 0.01
N VAL A 314 33.43 6.47 1.00
CA VAL A 314 33.19 7.91 0.79
C VAL A 314 34.33 8.78 1.33
N ASP A 315 35.05 8.35 2.36
CA ASP A 315 36.13 9.12 2.99
C ASP A 315 37.52 8.94 2.34
N GLY A 316 37.61 8.09 1.30
CA GLY A 316 38.83 7.83 0.55
C GLY A 316 39.79 6.81 1.16
N THR A 317 39.47 6.23 2.32
CA THR A 317 40.29 5.16 2.93
C THR A 317 40.16 3.82 2.20
N GLY A 318 39.04 3.59 1.51
CA GLY A 318 38.74 2.35 0.78
C GLY A 318 38.42 1.14 1.67
N VAL A 319 38.39 1.31 3.01
CA VAL A 319 38.16 0.22 3.94
C VAL A 319 36.67 -0.04 4.12
N VAL A 320 36.22 -1.21 3.68
CA VAL A 320 34.85 -1.70 3.90
C VAL A 320 34.88 -2.84 4.90
N SER A 321 34.02 -2.77 5.91
CA SER A 321 33.86 -3.87 6.86
C SER A 321 33.22 -5.09 6.18
N GLU A 322 33.73 -6.29 6.46
CA GLU A 322 33.13 -7.56 6.00
C GLU A 322 31.68 -7.76 6.50
N ARG A 323 31.27 -7.03 7.54
CA ARG A 323 29.89 -7.00 8.07
C ARG A 323 28.94 -6.07 7.30
N ALA A 324 29.42 -5.29 6.33
CA ALA A 324 28.55 -4.44 5.53
C ALA A 324 27.70 -5.30 4.59
N THR A 325 26.43 -4.94 4.43
CA THR A 325 25.55 -5.66 3.51
C THR A 325 25.94 -5.36 2.05
N PRO A 326 25.99 -6.36 1.16
CA PRO A 326 26.21 -6.12 -0.27
C PRO A 326 25.25 -5.12 -0.90
N ALA A 327 24.00 -5.07 -0.45
CA ALA A 327 23.02 -4.08 -0.92
C ALA A 327 23.46 -2.63 -0.59
N THR A 328 23.88 -2.37 0.65
CA THR A 328 24.38 -1.03 1.05
C THR A 328 25.68 -0.69 0.35
N VAL A 329 26.61 -1.65 0.23
CA VAL A 329 27.87 -1.44 -0.51
C VAL A 329 27.58 -1.09 -1.97
N ALA A 330 26.65 -1.78 -2.62
CA ALA A 330 26.24 -1.50 -3.99
C ALA A 330 25.59 -0.12 -4.14
N LEU A 331 24.73 0.30 -3.19
CA LEU A 331 24.12 1.63 -3.18
C LEU A 331 25.17 2.75 -3.10
N VAL A 332 26.12 2.62 -2.17
CA VAL A 332 27.18 3.61 -2.00
C VAL A 332 28.09 3.63 -3.22
N ASN A 333 28.49 2.46 -3.74
CA ASN A 333 29.28 2.38 -4.96
C ASN A 333 28.55 2.95 -6.17
N ALA A 334 27.26 2.69 -6.34
CA ALA A 334 26.47 3.25 -7.43
C ALA A 334 26.45 4.78 -7.39
N THR A 335 26.30 5.32 -6.18
CA THR A 335 26.29 6.77 -5.91
C THR A 335 27.65 7.39 -6.22
N VAL A 336 28.74 6.87 -5.65
CA VAL A 336 30.08 7.48 -5.77
C VAL A 336 30.66 7.31 -7.17
N SER A 337 30.41 6.16 -7.81
CA SER A 337 30.92 5.89 -9.16
C SER A 337 30.06 6.48 -10.27
N GLY A 338 28.84 6.92 -9.95
CA GLY A 338 27.82 7.33 -10.91
C GLY A 338 27.41 6.23 -11.89
N ARG A 339 27.57 4.95 -11.52
CA ARG A 339 27.22 3.80 -12.34
C ARG A 339 26.36 2.82 -11.57
N ALA A 340 25.21 2.44 -12.13
CA ALA A 340 24.35 1.43 -11.55
C ALA A 340 25.13 0.13 -11.29
N GLN A 341 24.93 -0.48 -10.13
CA GLN A 341 25.55 -1.76 -9.79
C GLN A 341 24.60 -2.90 -10.17
N SER A 342 25.09 -3.90 -10.90
CA SER A 342 24.31 -5.10 -11.18
C SER A 342 24.13 -5.93 -9.91
N THR A 343 22.94 -6.50 -9.73
CA THR A 343 22.70 -7.47 -8.65
C THR A 343 23.16 -8.87 -9.01
N GLY A 344 23.45 -9.13 -10.30
CA GLY A 344 23.74 -10.45 -10.84
C GLY A 344 22.51 -11.34 -11.06
N GLN A 345 21.31 -10.88 -10.72
CA GLN A 345 20.08 -11.65 -10.94
C GLN A 345 19.71 -11.71 -12.43
N LEU A 346 19.43 -12.92 -12.94
CA LEU A 346 18.88 -13.13 -14.28
C LEU A 346 17.34 -13.06 -14.30
N ARG A 347 16.73 -12.89 -15.48
CA ARG A 347 15.29 -12.65 -15.63
C ARG A 347 14.44 -13.87 -15.34
N VAL A 348 13.49 -13.70 -14.43
CA VAL A 348 12.44 -14.68 -14.08
C VAL A 348 11.02 -14.20 -14.41
N ASP A 349 10.89 -12.93 -14.79
CA ASP A 349 9.62 -12.25 -15.05
C ASP A 349 9.05 -12.55 -16.46
N PRO A 350 7.75 -12.30 -16.70
CA PRO A 350 7.13 -12.49 -18.01
C PRO A 350 7.19 -11.26 -18.94
N ILE A 351 7.79 -10.12 -18.57
CA ILE A 351 7.66 -8.87 -19.33
C ILE A 351 8.19 -9.07 -20.77
N GLY A 352 7.39 -8.65 -21.75
CA GLY A 352 7.74 -8.83 -23.17
C GLY A 352 7.56 -10.26 -23.71
N LEU A 353 7.03 -11.19 -22.91
CA LEU A 353 6.61 -12.50 -23.42
C LEU A 353 5.22 -12.43 -24.08
N PRO A 354 4.98 -13.23 -25.13
CA PRO A 354 3.64 -13.40 -25.70
C PRO A 354 2.63 -13.78 -24.61
N GLY A 355 1.47 -13.13 -24.59
CA GLY A 355 0.47 -13.32 -23.54
C GLY A 355 0.39 -12.23 -22.49
N THR A 356 1.39 -11.34 -22.47
CA THR A 356 1.39 -10.18 -21.58
C THR A 356 0.62 -9.01 -22.17
N LEU A 357 0.02 -8.22 -21.28
CA LEU A 357 -0.70 -6.99 -21.58
C LEU A 357 -0.06 -5.83 -20.82
N ASN A 358 0.62 -4.95 -21.52
CA ASN A 358 1.12 -3.68 -20.99
C ASN A 358 -0.06 -2.73 -20.77
N VAL A 359 -0.14 -2.13 -19.57
CA VAL A 359 -1.22 -1.22 -19.17
C VAL A 359 -0.61 0.00 -18.47
N VAL A 360 -1.00 1.18 -18.94
CA VAL A 360 -0.66 2.49 -18.35
C VAL A 360 -1.94 3.31 -18.18
N LEU A 361 -2.02 4.18 -17.17
CA LEU A 361 -3.24 4.94 -16.89
C LEU A 361 -2.96 6.22 -16.12
N ALA A 362 -3.77 7.25 -16.39
CA ALA A 362 -3.78 8.50 -15.64
C ALA A 362 -4.92 8.51 -14.62
N LYS A 363 -4.62 8.46 -13.32
CA LYS A 363 -5.62 8.53 -12.24
C LYS A 363 -6.13 9.96 -12.07
N SER A 364 -7.41 10.10 -11.73
CA SER A 364 -7.96 11.35 -11.22
C SER A 364 -7.89 11.39 -9.69
N ASP A 365 -7.36 12.47 -9.11
CA ASP A 365 -7.36 12.68 -7.66
C ASP A 365 -8.71 13.16 -7.12
N ALA A 366 -9.66 13.49 -8.00
CA ALA A 366 -11.03 13.86 -7.65
C ALA A 366 -11.85 12.69 -7.09
N ALA A 367 -11.38 11.45 -7.27
CA ALA A 367 -12.03 10.25 -6.72
C ALA A 367 -10.99 9.18 -6.38
N ALA A 368 -11.30 8.33 -5.39
CA ALA A 368 -10.39 7.25 -4.99
C ALA A 368 -10.08 6.29 -6.14
N LEU A 369 -11.10 6.04 -6.98
CA LEU A 369 -11.05 5.12 -8.12
C LEU A 369 -11.30 5.84 -9.47
N GLY A 370 -10.99 7.14 -9.53
CA GLY A 370 -11.18 7.93 -10.75
C GLY A 370 -10.06 7.71 -11.77
N VAL A 371 -10.39 7.63 -13.06
CA VAL A 371 -9.42 7.43 -14.15
C VAL A 371 -9.73 8.38 -15.31
N TYR A 372 -8.77 9.24 -15.66
CA TYR A 372 -8.88 10.14 -16.82
C TYR A 372 -8.73 9.39 -18.14
N GLY A 373 -7.82 8.42 -18.21
CA GLY A 373 -7.61 7.60 -19.38
C GLY A 373 -6.72 6.38 -19.12
N ILE A 374 -6.75 5.44 -20.06
CA ILE A 374 -5.99 4.18 -20.04
C ILE A 374 -5.42 3.89 -21.43
N SER A 375 -4.21 3.35 -21.49
CA SER A 375 -3.60 2.84 -22.71
C SER A 375 -3.14 1.40 -22.51
N MET A 376 -3.37 0.55 -23.52
CA MET A 376 -3.05 -0.88 -23.45
C MET A 376 -2.32 -1.36 -24.70
N GLN A 377 -1.38 -2.28 -24.52
CA GLN A 377 -0.62 -2.91 -25.61
C GLN A 377 -0.42 -4.39 -25.31
N ARG A 378 -0.79 -5.25 -26.25
CA ARG A 378 -0.68 -6.70 -26.11
C ARG A 378 0.60 -7.19 -26.76
N ILE A 379 1.29 -8.13 -26.12
CA ILE A 379 2.48 -8.77 -26.67
C ILE A 379 2.11 -10.10 -27.31
N THR A 380 2.53 -10.31 -28.56
CA THR A 380 2.36 -11.55 -29.32
C THR A 380 3.72 -12.09 -29.76
N ASP A 381 3.75 -13.26 -30.44
CA ASP A 381 4.98 -13.78 -31.06
C ASP A 381 5.57 -12.81 -32.11
N ASP A 382 4.75 -11.95 -32.71
CA ASP A 382 5.16 -10.93 -33.68
C ASP A 382 5.70 -9.65 -33.00
N GLY A 383 5.72 -9.62 -31.67
CA GLY A 383 6.13 -8.47 -30.85
C GLY A 383 4.96 -7.66 -30.28
N PRO A 384 5.22 -6.42 -29.83
CA PRO A 384 4.20 -5.55 -29.26
C PRO A 384 3.21 -5.06 -30.32
N SER A 385 1.91 -5.12 -30.02
CA SER A 385 0.88 -4.48 -30.85
C SER A 385 0.95 -2.95 -30.77
N GLY A 386 0.17 -2.25 -31.60
CA GLY A 386 -0.09 -0.82 -31.37
C GLY A 386 -0.76 -0.59 -30.02
N TRP A 387 -0.49 0.57 -29.42
CA TRP A 387 -1.19 1.04 -28.22
C TRP A 387 -2.64 1.41 -28.55
N SER A 388 -3.56 0.99 -27.68
CA SER A 388 -4.98 1.36 -27.74
C SER A 388 -5.30 2.26 -26.56
N THR A 389 -5.52 3.55 -26.83
CA THR A 389 -5.77 4.58 -25.82
C THR A 389 -7.25 4.95 -25.73
N THR A 390 -7.80 4.99 -24.52
CA THR A 390 -9.18 5.41 -24.23
C THR A 390 -9.18 6.49 -23.14
N LEU A 391 -9.92 7.59 -23.38
CA LEU A 391 -10.08 8.70 -22.45
C LEU A 391 -11.53 8.76 -21.97
N PHE A 392 -11.75 9.26 -20.76
CA PHE A 392 -13.06 9.28 -20.11
C PHE A 392 -13.49 10.72 -19.83
N ALA A 393 -14.71 11.09 -20.23
CA ALA A 393 -15.26 12.42 -19.99
C ALA A 393 -15.78 12.62 -18.54
N ASP A 394 -16.16 11.52 -17.88
CA ASP A 394 -16.54 11.50 -16.46
C ASP A 394 -15.67 10.47 -15.72
N PRO A 395 -14.45 10.86 -15.29
CA PRO A 395 -13.42 9.97 -14.76
C PRO A 395 -13.85 9.12 -13.56
N GLN A 396 -14.88 9.56 -12.85
CA GLN A 396 -15.28 9.07 -11.53
C GLN A 396 -16.60 8.30 -11.55
N SER A 397 -17.28 8.25 -12.69
CA SER A 397 -18.53 7.52 -12.85
C SER A 397 -18.37 5.99 -12.76
N ASP A 398 -19.46 5.32 -12.38
CA ASP A 398 -19.57 3.86 -12.49
C ASP A 398 -19.44 3.38 -13.94
N ALA A 399 -19.94 4.17 -14.89
CA ALA A 399 -19.83 3.91 -16.32
C ALA A 399 -18.36 3.84 -16.78
N THR A 400 -17.51 4.77 -16.32
CA THR A 400 -16.07 4.76 -16.61
C THR A 400 -15.39 3.51 -16.07
N ARG A 401 -15.67 3.12 -14.81
CA ARG A 401 -15.11 1.87 -14.22
C ARG A 401 -15.51 0.63 -15.02
N ARG A 402 -16.78 0.54 -15.43
CA ARG A 402 -17.28 -0.57 -16.27
C ARG A 402 -16.66 -0.58 -17.66
N ALA A 403 -16.51 0.59 -18.29
CA ALA A 403 -15.88 0.72 -19.59
C ALA A 403 -14.40 0.32 -19.54
N LEU A 404 -13.67 0.76 -18.51
CA LEU A 404 -12.28 0.39 -18.25
C LEU A 404 -12.13 -1.13 -18.11
N MET A 405 -12.94 -1.78 -17.26
CA MET A 405 -12.87 -3.24 -17.09
C MET A 405 -13.32 -4.00 -18.34
N THR A 406 -14.25 -3.46 -19.12
CA THR A 406 -14.65 -4.04 -20.40
C THR A 406 -13.50 -4.02 -21.40
N ALA A 407 -12.77 -2.91 -21.48
CA ALA A 407 -11.62 -2.75 -22.37
C ALA A 407 -10.48 -3.72 -21.97
N LEU A 408 -10.10 -3.75 -20.69
CA LEU A 408 -9.10 -4.68 -20.15
C LEU A 408 -9.49 -6.14 -20.38
N GLY A 409 -10.74 -6.50 -20.08
CA GLY A 409 -11.24 -7.85 -20.23
C GLY A 409 -11.26 -8.32 -21.68
N THR A 410 -11.53 -7.40 -22.61
CA THR A 410 -11.46 -7.70 -24.04
C THR A 410 -10.05 -8.08 -24.47
N GLU A 411 -9.03 -7.36 -24.03
CA GLU A 411 -7.63 -7.69 -24.34
C GLU A 411 -7.15 -8.96 -23.61
N LEU A 412 -7.55 -9.16 -22.35
CA LEU A 412 -7.27 -10.39 -21.60
C LEU A 412 -7.85 -11.63 -22.30
N LEU A 413 -9.12 -11.58 -22.71
CA LEU A 413 -9.75 -12.68 -23.43
C LEU A 413 -9.06 -12.97 -24.78
N LYS A 414 -8.57 -11.94 -25.48
CA LYS A 414 -7.76 -12.11 -26.70
C LYS A 414 -6.43 -12.80 -26.40
N ALA A 415 -5.75 -12.45 -25.31
CA ALA A 415 -4.52 -13.09 -24.87
C ALA A 415 -4.74 -14.55 -24.42
N MET A 416 -5.81 -14.84 -23.70
CA MET A 416 -6.19 -16.22 -23.33
C MET A 416 -6.47 -17.07 -24.57
N LYS A 417 -7.29 -16.56 -25.50
CA LYS A 417 -7.59 -17.23 -26.77
C LYS A 417 -6.35 -17.46 -27.63
N TYR A 418 -5.35 -16.60 -27.51
CA TYR A 418 -4.07 -16.80 -28.14
C TYR A 418 -3.35 -18.03 -27.57
N HIS A 419 -3.15 -18.11 -26.25
CA HIS A 419 -2.51 -19.27 -25.62
C HIS A 419 -3.26 -20.57 -25.79
N HIS A 420 -4.59 -20.53 -25.73
CA HIS A 420 -5.42 -21.70 -26.00
C HIS A 420 -5.13 -22.30 -27.39
N ARG A 421 -5.05 -21.45 -28.42
CA ARG A 421 -4.71 -21.89 -29.78
C ARG A 421 -3.28 -22.43 -29.89
N VAL A 422 -2.33 -21.81 -29.19
CA VAL A 422 -0.94 -22.31 -29.14
C VAL A 422 -0.89 -23.69 -28.49
N ALA A 423 -1.52 -23.86 -27.34
CA ALA A 423 -1.61 -25.13 -26.61
C ALA A 423 -2.25 -26.24 -27.46
N GLN A 424 -3.38 -25.96 -28.12
CA GLN A 424 -4.03 -26.91 -29.04
C GLN A 424 -3.11 -27.34 -30.19
N ARG A 425 -2.32 -26.42 -30.74
CA ARG A 425 -1.40 -26.70 -31.85
C ARG A 425 -0.17 -27.50 -31.43
N THR A 426 0.35 -27.28 -30.22
CA THR A 426 1.61 -27.88 -29.76
C THR A 426 1.41 -29.09 -28.83
N GLY A 427 0.20 -29.30 -28.32
CA GLY A 427 -0.09 -30.29 -27.27
C GLY A 427 0.47 -29.90 -25.90
N ALA A 428 0.96 -28.66 -25.73
CA ALA A 428 1.48 -28.16 -24.46
C ALA A 428 0.35 -27.68 -23.53
N THR A 429 0.66 -27.52 -22.24
CA THR A 429 -0.23 -26.84 -21.30
C THR A 429 -0.43 -25.38 -21.71
N GLU A 430 -1.63 -24.84 -21.50
CA GLU A 430 -1.90 -23.43 -21.72
C GLU A 430 -1.04 -22.55 -20.83
N ALA A 431 -0.26 -21.66 -21.43
CA ALA A 431 0.54 -20.68 -20.70
C ALA A 431 -0.35 -19.64 -19.97
N PRO A 432 0.16 -19.04 -18.88
CA PRO A 432 -0.53 -17.97 -18.18
C PRO A 432 -0.59 -16.66 -18.99
N VAL A 433 -1.53 -15.78 -18.64
CA VAL A 433 -1.61 -14.38 -19.11
C VAL A 433 -1.28 -13.42 -17.96
N GLN A 434 -0.49 -12.38 -18.19
CA GLN A 434 -0.14 -11.41 -17.14
C GLN A 434 -0.36 -9.97 -17.59
N VAL A 435 -0.73 -9.11 -16.66
CA VAL A 435 -0.81 -7.66 -16.87
C VAL A 435 0.47 -7.02 -16.37
N VAL A 436 1.09 -6.17 -17.18
CA VAL A 436 2.33 -5.45 -16.87
C VAL A 436 1.99 -3.99 -16.67
N VAL A 437 2.36 -3.44 -15.51
CA VAL A 437 2.09 -2.04 -15.12
C VAL A 437 3.39 -1.34 -14.71
N PRO A 438 3.46 0.00 -14.77
CA PRO A 438 4.66 0.74 -14.35
C PRO A 438 5.05 0.45 -12.91
N ASP A 439 4.08 0.44 -11.99
CA ASP A 439 4.30 0.39 -10.55
C ASP A 439 3.21 -0.38 -9.77
N ARG A 440 3.43 -0.56 -8.46
CA ARG A 440 2.45 -1.24 -7.58
C ARG A 440 1.15 -0.44 -7.39
N PRO A 441 1.18 0.89 -7.15
CA PRO A 441 -0.04 1.70 -7.06
C PRO A 441 -1.00 1.54 -8.24
N THR A 442 -0.51 1.41 -9.47
CA THR A 442 -1.35 1.15 -10.66
C THR A 442 -2.09 -0.18 -10.55
N ALA A 443 -1.40 -1.25 -10.15
CA ALA A 443 -2.03 -2.55 -9.91
C ALA A 443 -3.10 -2.48 -8.81
N ASP A 444 -2.81 -1.75 -7.73
CA ASP A 444 -3.71 -1.59 -6.59
C ASP A 444 -4.98 -0.84 -6.97
N LEU A 445 -4.90 0.18 -7.83
CA LEU A 445 -6.06 0.89 -8.37
C LEU A 445 -6.96 -0.05 -9.20
N LEU A 446 -6.39 -0.83 -10.11
CA LEU A 446 -7.14 -1.76 -10.97
C LEU A 446 -7.84 -2.84 -10.14
N ALA A 447 -7.13 -3.43 -9.16
CA ALA A 447 -7.70 -4.39 -8.21
C ALA A 447 -8.84 -3.78 -7.38
N SER A 448 -8.72 -2.51 -7.00
CA SER A 448 -9.75 -1.79 -6.24
C SER A 448 -11.02 -1.55 -7.07
N ILE A 449 -10.87 -1.18 -8.35
CA ILE A 449 -12.00 -1.05 -9.28
C ILE A 449 -12.69 -2.40 -9.45
N ALA A 450 -11.93 -3.49 -9.54
CA ALA A 450 -12.49 -4.83 -9.62
C ALA A 450 -13.26 -5.24 -8.36
N ASP A 451 -12.70 -4.98 -7.17
CA ASP A 451 -13.36 -5.25 -5.89
C ASP A 451 -14.71 -4.53 -5.76
N VAL A 452 -14.78 -3.26 -6.15
CA VAL A 452 -16.02 -2.47 -6.13
C VAL A 452 -17.04 -3.05 -7.12
N LEU A 453 -16.65 -3.31 -8.37
CA LEU A 453 -17.58 -3.84 -9.37
C LEU A 453 -18.06 -5.26 -9.04
N ALA A 454 -17.23 -6.09 -8.40
CA ALA A 454 -17.64 -7.39 -7.88
C ALA A 454 -18.70 -7.23 -6.77
N GLY A 455 -18.51 -6.28 -5.85
CA GLY A 455 -19.49 -5.96 -4.81
C GLY A 455 -20.84 -5.48 -5.38
N VAL A 456 -20.79 -4.64 -6.41
CA VAL A 456 -21.99 -4.17 -7.13
C VAL A 456 -22.72 -5.33 -7.81
N GLU A 457 -22.00 -6.21 -8.50
CA GLU A 457 -22.59 -7.36 -9.18
C GLU A 457 -23.19 -8.38 -8.20
N ILE A 458 -22.54 -8.64 -7.07
CA ILE A 458 -23.08 -9.49 -5.99
C ILE A 458 -24.39 -8.93 -5.45
N SER A 459 -24.43 -7.63 -5.15
CA SER A 459 -25.65 -6.97 -4.66
C SER A 459 -26.78 -7.02 -5.69
N ARG A 460 -26.44 -6.82 -6.97
CA ARG A 460 -27.39 -6.93 -8.08
C ARG A 460 -27.99 -8.34 -8.16
N LEU A 461 -27.19 -9.40 -7.99
CA LEU A 461 -27.69 -10.78 -7.99
C LEU A 461 -28.71 -11.03 -6.86
N ARG A 462 -28.44 -10.52 -5.65
CA ARG A 462 -29.37 -10.62 -4.51
C ARG A 462 -30.69 -9.90 -4.78
N TRP A 463 -30.62 -8.66 -5.22
CA TRP A 463 -31.82 -7.87 -5.50
C TRP A 463 -32.62 -8.41 -6.68
N GLN A 464 -31.94 -8.96 -7.69
CA GLN A 464 -32.63 -9.68 -8.76
C GLN A 464 -33.43 -10.86 -8.20
N ARG A 465 -32.83 -11.64 -7.27
CA ARG A 465 -33.54 -12.72 -6.57
C ARG A 465 -34.75 -12.21 -5.78
N ASP A 466 -34.62 -11.10 -5.07
CA ASP A 466 -35.74 -10.49 -4.34
C ASP A 466 -36.88 -10.12 -5.29
N VAL A 467 -36.58 -9.44 -6.40
CA VAL A 467 -37.58 -9.07 -7.41
C VAL A 467 -38.26 -10.30 -8.02
N GLU A 468 -37.50 -11.34 -8.36
CA GLU A 468 -38.03 -12.61 -8.88
C GLU A 468 -38.94 -13.33 -7.88
N ALA A 469 -38.67 -13.19 -6.57
CA ALA A 469 -39.48 -13.74 -5.50
C ALA A 469 -40.67 -12.84 -5.08
N GLY A 470 -40.89 -11.71 -5.77
CA GLY A 470 -41.96 -10.76 -5.45
C GLY A 470 -41.69 -9.87 -4.23
N ARG A 471 -40.43 -9.76 -3.80
CA ARG A 471 -39.97 -8.89 -2.70
C ARG A 471 -39.38 -7.58 -3.24
N PRO A 472 -39.48 -6.47 -2.50
CA PRO A 472 -38.81 -5.24 -2.89
C PRO A 472 -37.29 -5.38 -2.80
N ALA A 473 -36.56 -4.76 -3.74
CA ALA A 473 -35.11 -4.62 -3.65
C ALA A 473 -34.76 -3.57 -2.59
N LEU A 474 -34.15 -4.00 -1.50
CA LEU A 474 -33.80 -3.14 -0.37
C LEU A 474 -32.29 -3.16 -0.10
N THR A 475 -31.73 -1.98 0.19
CA THR A 475 -30.38 -1.84 0.77
C THR A 475 -30.31 -2.55 2.12
N PHE A 476 -29.10 -2.72 2.66
CA PHE A 476 -28.92 -3.31 4.00
C PHE A 476 -29.78 -2.59 5.06
N ASP A 477 -29.78 -1.25 5.01
CA ASP A 477 -30.51 -0.37 5.92
C ASP A 477 -32.04 -0.33 5.65
N GLY A 478 -32.54 -1.13 4.69
CA GLY A 478 -33.97 -1.26 4.38
C GLY A 478 -34.53 -0.18 3.45
N GLU A 479 -33.66 0.61 2.81
CA GLU A 479 -34.07 1.66 1.86
C GLU A 479 -34.25 1.09 0.44
N PRO A 480 -35.10 1.67 -0.42
CA PRO A 480 -35.25 1.21 -1.80
C PRO A 480 -33.94 1.27 -2.59
N ALA A 481 -33.53 0.12 -3.14
CA ALA A 481 -32.34 -0.01 -3.95
C ALA A 481 -32.65 0.07 -5.45
N ALA A 482 -31.80 0.78 -6.20
CA ALA A 482 -31.84 0.76 -7.67
C ALA A 482 -30.99 -0.40 -8.18
N LEU A 483 -31.60 -1.31 -8.97
CA LEU A 483 -30.93 -2.47 -9.53
C LEU A 483 -29.90 -2.03 -10.61
N PRO A 484 -28.59 -2.25 -10.42
CA PRO A 484 -27.59 -1.88 -11.42
C PRO A 484 -27.66 -2.76 -12.67
N ALA A 485 -27.04 -2.29 -13.76
CA ALA A 485 -26.84 -3.12 -14.95
C ALA A 485 -25.91 -4.31 -14.64
N ALA A 486 -26.19 -5.46 -15.26
CA ALA A 486 -25.36 -6.66 -15.12
C ALA A 486 -23.94 -6.40 -15.64
N LEU A 487 -22.95 -6.98 -14.95
CA LEU A 487 -21.55 -6.90 -15.36
C LEU A 487 -21.35 -7.64 -16.71
N PRO A 488 -20.94 -6.96 -17.80
CA PRO A 488 -20.73 -7.60 -19.10
C PRO A 488 -19.64 -8.68 -19.04
N GLY A 489 -19.73 -9.70 -19.89
CA GLY A 489 -18.77 -10.84 -19.92
C GLY A 489 -17.29 -10.42 -19.91
N PRO A 490 -16.83 -9.52 -20.80
CA PRO A 490 -15.45 -9.01 -20.76
C PRO A 490 -15.12 -8.32 -19.44
N ALA A 491 -15.99 -7.44 -18.93
CA ALA A 491 -15.77 -6.79 -17.65
C ALA A 491 -15.69 -7.81 -16.50
N ARG A 492 -16.52 -8.86 -16.50
CA ARG A 492 -16.47 -9.94 -15.51
C ARG A 492 -15.16 -10.72 -15.58
N ALA A 493 -14.62 -10.97 -16.77
CA ALA A 493 -13.31 -11.60 -16.93
C ALA A 493 -12.19 -10.74 -16.31
N ALA A 494 -12.17 -9.44 -16.59
CA ALA A 494 -11.20 -8.52 -15.96
C ALA A 494 -11.37 -8.43 -14.45
N VAL A 495 -12.61 -8.24 -13.97
CA VAL A 495 -12.91 -8.17 -12.54
C VAL A 495 -12.46 -9.44 -11.83
N SER A 496 -12.79 -10.61 -12.38
CA SER A 496 -12.35 -11.90 -11.83
C SER A 496 -10.83 -12.04 -11.81
N PHE A 497 -10.14 -11.62 -12.88
CA PHE A 497 -8.69 -11.66 -12.98
C PHE A 497 -8.02 -10.75 -11.93
N PHE A 498 -8.45 -9.49 -11.82
CA PHE A 498 -7.87 -8.55 -10.86
C PHE A 498 -8.23 -8.86 -9.40
N LEU A 499 -9.25 -9.68 -9.13
CA LEU A 499 -9.45 -10.27 -7.80
C LEU A 499 -8.41 -11.36 -7.46
N GLU A 500 -7.79 -12.01 -8.45
CA GLU A 500 -6.62 -12.88 -8.21
C GLU A 500 -5.40 -12.07 -7.76
N GLU A 501 -5.29 -10.79 -8.14
CA GLU A 501 -4.22 -9.91 -7.63
C GLU A 501 -4.35 -9.66 -6.12
N ASP A 502 -5.57 -9.56 -5.59
CA ASP A 502 -5.79 -9.47 -4.14
C ASP A 502 -5.42 -10.79 -3.44
N ARG A 503 -5.73 -11.94 -4.05
CA ARG A 503 -5.33 -13.27 -3.55
C ARG A 503 -3.82 -13.48 -3.61
N ALA A 504 -3.15 -12.99 -4.65
CA ALA A 504 -1.72 -13.08 -4.85
C ALA A 504 -0.91 -12.34 -3.77
N ARG A 505 -1.51 -11.39 -3.04
CA ARG A 505 -0.83 -10.79 -1.87
C ARG A 505 -0.59 -11.78 -0.73
N ALA A 506 -1.49 -12.75 -0.58
CA ALA A 506 -1.29 -13.85 0.36
C ALA A 506 -0.38 -14.94 -0.27
N PHE A 507 -0.54 -15.18 -1.57
CA PHE A 507 0.24 -16.15 -2.36
C PHE A 507 1.22 -15.45 -3.30
N THR A 508 2.28 -14.92 -2.72
CA THR A 508 3.23 -14.00 -3.34
C THR A 508 4.08 -14.55 -4.50
N LEU A 509 4.08 -15.86 -4.76
CA LEU A 509 4.61 -16.42 -6.00
C LEU A 509 3.68 -16.25 -7.20
N ARG A 510 2.39 -16.07 -6.95
CA ARG A 510 1.39 -15.77 -7.97
C ARG A 510 1.56 -14.32 -8.38
N THR A 511 1.65 -14.07 -9.67
CA THR A 511 1.97 -12.76 -10.24
C THR A 511 1.08 -12.45 -11.44
N PRO A 512 -0.26 -12.38 -11.24
CA PRO A 512 -1.17 -12.01 -12.33
C PRO A 512 -0.89 -10.58 -12.82
N VAL A 513 -0.46 -9.68 -11.93
CA VAL A 513 0.03 -8.34 -12.29
C VAL A 513 1.51 -8.17 -11.93
N VAL A 514 2.30 -7.66 -12.87
CA VAL A 514 3.75 -7.46 -12.75
C VAL A 514 4.07 -5.96 -12.79
N SER A 515 4.75 -5.47 -11.75
CA SER A 515 5.28 -4.11 -11.69
C SER A 515 6.67 -4.05 -12.35
N VAL A 516 6.82 -3.24 -13.39
CA VAL A 516 8.09 -3.06 -14.11
C VAL A 516 9.14 -2.42 -13.19
N GLN A 517 8.76 -1.43 -12.39
CA GLN A 517 9.64 -0.81 -11.40
C GLN A 517 10.28 -1.85 -10.47
N ARG A 518 9.48 -2.78 -9.95
CA ARG A 518 9.95 -3.83 -9.04
C ARG A 518 10.85 -4.85 -9.74
N VAL A 519 10.56 -5.18 -11.00
CA VAL A 519 11.43 -6.09 -11.77
C VAL A 519 12.75 -5.41 -12.08
N LEU A 520 12.75 -4.15 -12.50
CA LEU A 520 13.97 -3.43 -12.84
C LEU A 520 14.88 -3.25 -11.60
N SER A 521 14.31 -2.94 -10.43
CA SER A 521 15.05 -2.84 -9.16
C SER A 521 15.65 -4.17 -8.68
N GLN A 522 15.25 -5.31 -9.24
CA GLN A 522 15.86 -6.60 -8.93
C GLN A 522 17.16 -6.84 -9.71
N HIS A 523 17.39 -6.13 -10.82
CA HIS A 523 18.54 -6.33 -11.69
C HIS A 523 19.67 -5.32 -11.48
N LEU A 524 19.35 -4.14 -10.92
CA LEU A 524 20.31 -3.09 -10.67
C LEU A 524 20.03 -2.34 -9.37
N VAL A 525 21.09 -1.78 -8.80
CA VAL A 525 21.07 -0.81 -7.72
C VAL A 525 21.48 0.54 -8.30
N ALA A 526 20.53 1.47 -8.34
CA ALA A 526 20.78 2.86 -8.75
C ALA A 526 21.47 3.64 -7.61
N GLY A 527 22.28 4.64 -7.96
CA GLY A 527 22.86 5.54 -6.96
C GLY A 527 21.85 6.54 -6.40
N GLY A 528 22.24 7.28 -5.37
CA GLY A 528 21.38 8.27 -4.69
C GLY A 528 20.43 7.65 -3.66
N PRO A 529 19.44 8.42 -3.17
CA PRO A 529 18.50 7.94 -2.17
C PRO A 529 17.72 6.70 -2.61
N GLY A 530 17.66 5.67 -1.75
CA GLY A 530 16.92 4.44 -2.05
C GLY A 530 15.44 4.66 -2.37
N SER A 531 14.81 5.71 -1.80
CA SER A 531 13.43 6.10 -2.09
C SER A 531 13.22 6.53 -3.56
N ASN A 532 14.23 7.12 -4.21
CA ASN A 532 14.15 7.52 -5.61
C ASN A 532 14.07 6.32 -6.56
N SER A 533 14.72 5.21 -6.19
CA SER A 533 14.59 3.91 -6.89
C SER A 533 13.17 3.34 -6.84
N GLY A 534 12.28 3.92 -6.02
CA GLY A 534 10.85 3.65 -6.04
C GLY A 534 10.14 4.19 -7.30
N ARG A 535 10.75 5.09 -8.07
CA ARG A 535 10.21 5.60 -9.33
C ARG A 535 10.83 4.90 -10.55
N LEU A 536 9.99 4.54 -11.51
CA LEU A 536 10.42 3.82 -12.71
C LEU A 536 11.33 4.65 -13.62
N ASP A 537 11.03 5.93 -13.82
CA ASP A 537 11.81 6.85 -14.65
C ASP A 537 13.23 7.05 -14.10
N TYR A 538 13.37 7.16 -12.78
CA TYR A 538 14.67 7.17 -12.11
C TYR A 538 15.48 5.91 -12.41
N LEU A 539 14.88 4.73 -12.22
CA LEU A 539 15.56 3.45 -12.51
C LEU A 539 15.94 3.32 -13.98
N VAL A 540 15.08 3.75 -14.90
CA VAL A 540 15.35 3.72 -16.35
C VAL A 540 16.54 4.61 -16.71
N GLU A 541 16.63 5.83 -16.17
CA GLU A 541 17.80 6.69 -16.41
C GLU A 541 19.10 6.02 -15.98
N TRP A 542 19.13 5.42 -14.79
CA TRP A 542 20.30 4.68 -14.30
C TRP A 542 20.63 3.43 -15.12
N ALA A 543 19.62 2.74 -15.63
CA ALA A 543 19.81 1.50 -16.37
C ALA A 543 20.29 1.71 -17.81
N GLU A 544 19.88 2.81 -18.44
CA GLU A 544 20.29 3.18 -19.80
C GLU A 544 21.63 3.94 -19.84
N ALA A 545 22.12 4.39 -18.70
CA ALA A 545 23.32 5.20 -18.61
C ALA A 545 24.56 4.48 -19.15
N THR A 546 25.17 5.08 -20.16
CA THR A 546 26.50 4.68 -20.67
C THR A 546 27.61 5.60 -20.14
N GLU A 547 27.24 6.78 -19.64
CA GLU A 547 28.11 7.77 -19.02
C GLU A 547 27.95 7.76 -17.49
N ILE A 548 28.88 8.42 -16.78
CA ILE A 548 28.82 8.58 -15.33
C ILE A 548 27.70 9.57 -15.00
N LEU A 549 26.79 9.18 -14.10
CA LEU A 549 25.71 10.04 -13.62
C LEU A 549 26.04 10.68 -12.27
N ASP A 550 25.65 11.94 -12.08
CA ASP A 550 25.49 12.52 -10.74
C ASP A 550 24.08 12.18 -10.23
N HIS A 551 23.98 11.52 -9.07
CA HIS A 551 22.69 11.14 -8.49
C HIS A 551 21.83 12.36 -8.13
N ARG A 552 22.45 13.51 -7.79
CA ARG A 552 21.74 14.74 -7.46
C ARG A 552 21.08 15.31 -8.70
N ASP A 553 21.82 15.39 -9.81
CA ASP A 553 21.29 15.87 -11.09
C ASP A 553 20.14 15.00 -11.62
N VAL A 554 20.27 13.68 -11.52
CA VAL A 554 19.19 12.74 -11.90
C VAL A 554 17.96 12.95 -11.01
N SER A 555 18.17 12.99 -9.68
CA SER A 555 17.07 13.20 -8.72
C SER A 555 16.34 14.51 -9.00
N ASP A 556 17.09 15.59 -9.23
CA ASP A 556 16.52 16.91 -9.46
C ASP A 556 15.76 16.95 -10.80
N ARG A 557 16.28 16.38 -11.90
CA ARG A 557 15.54 16.28 -13.17
C ARG A 557 14.23 15.50 -13.02
N VAL A 558 14.27 14.37 -12.33
CA VAL A 558 13.11 13.49 -12.09
C VAL A 558 12.07 14.16 -11.19
N GLU A 559 12.49 14.93 -10.19
CA GLU A 559 11.62 15.73 -9.31
C GLU A 559 10.98 16.92 -10.04
N HIS A 560 11.72 17.59 -10.93
CA HIS A 560 11.21 18.71 -11.73
C HIS A 560 10.43 18.28 -12.98
N SER A 561 10.37 16.98 -13.28
CA SER A 561 9.56 16.45 -14.37
C SER A 561 8.09 16.79 -14.15
N PRO A 562 7.36 17.30 -15.18
CA PRO A 562 5.91 17.47 -15.07
C PRO A 562 5.19 16.12 -15.00
N PHE A 563 5.84 15.03 -15.41
CA PHE A 563 5.26 13.69 -15.47
C PHE A 563 5.84 12.78 -14.38
N THR A 564 5.01 11.86 -13.90
CA THR A 564 5.37 10.82 -12.94
C THR A 564 4.91 9.46 -13.49
N PRO A 565 5.77 8.43 -13.46
CA PRO A 565 5.38 7.12 -13.98
C PRO A 565 4.39 6.41 -13.04
N GLY A 566 3.41 5.74 -13.63
CA GLY A 566 2.36 5.03 -12.90
C GLY A 566 1.12 5.89 -12.66
N ALA A 567 0.12 5.32 -11.97
CA ALA A 567 -1.20 5.90 -11.86
C ALA A 567 -1.26 7.32 -11.26
N ARG A 568 -0.33 7.66 -10.35
CA ARG A 568 -0.31 8.96 -9.68
C ARG A 568 0.36 10.00 -10.57
N LEU A 569 -0.34 11.12 -10.78
CA LEU A 569 0.18 12.26 -11.52
C LEU A 569 0.99 13.19 -10.60
N SER A 570 1.84 14.01 -11.19
CA SER A 570 2.42 15.15 -10.48
C SER A 570 1.31 16.12 -10.07
N VAL A 571 1.53 16.91 -9.02
CA VAL A 571 0.56 17.92 -8.58
C VAL A 571 0.22 18.89 -9.72
N GLY A 572 1.25 19.38 -10.43
CA GLY A 572 1.07 20.32 -11.53
C GLY A 572 0.24 19.76 -12.69
N SER A 573 0.48 18.50 -13.08
CA SER A 573 -0.32 17.83 -14.11
C SER A 573 -1.74 17.52 -13.66
N SER A 574 -1.90 17.05 -12.41
CA SER A 574 -3.22 16.78 -11.82
C SER A 574 -4.08 18.06 -11.82
N ASP A 575 -3.51 19.19 -11.42
CA ASP A 575 -4.18 20.50 -11.40
C ASP A 575 -4.48 21.02 -12.80
N ALA A 576 -3.57 20.84 -13.76
CA ALA A 576 -3.77 21.25 -15.15
C ALA A 576 -4.92 20.46 -15.81
N ILE A 577 -4.92 19.13 -15.66
CA ILE A 577 -5.98 18.26 -16.19
C ILE A 577 -7.31 18.56 -15.49
N HIS A 578 -7.29 18.74 -14.16
CA HIS A 578 -8.49 19.04 -13.39
C HIS A 578 -9.14 20.36 -13.85
N ARG A 579 -8.36 21.45 -13.95
CA ARG A 579 -8.85 22.74 -14.43
C ARG A 579 -9.35 22.68 -15.88
N ALA A 580 -8.69 21.91 -16.74
CA ALA A 580 -9.19 21.67 -18.09
C ALA A 580 -10.53 20.91 -18.09
N LEU A 581 -10.75 19.98 -17.15
CA LEU A 581 -11.99 19.23 -17.05
C LEU A 581 -13.16 20.06 -16.49
N VAL A 582 -12.97 20.74 -15.35
CA VAL A 582 -14.07 21.40 -14.61
C VAL A 582 -14.16 22.91 -14.80
N GLY A 583 -13.13 23.55 -15.37
CA GLY A 583 -13.02 25.01 -15.50
C GLY A 583 -12.55 25.70 -14.21
N GLU A 584 -12.51 27.04 -14.23
CA GLU A 584 -12.16 27.84 -13.05
C GLU A 584 -13.40 28.36 -12.32
N ARG A 585 -13.31 28.45 -10.98
CA ARG A 585 -14.39 28.95 -10.14
C ARG A 585 -14.89 30.32 -10.61
N GLY A 586 -16.15 30.36 -11.07
CA GLY A 586 -16.86 31.59 -11.46
C GLY A 586 -16.39 32.23 -12.76
N LYS A 587 -15.57 31.57 -13.59
CA LYS A 587 -14.94 32.21 -14.76
C LYS A 587 -15.09 31.49 -16.10
N SER A 588 -15.08 30.15 -16.16
CA SER A 588 -15.16 29.43 -17.44
C SER A 588 -15.70 28.00 -17.30
N ALA A 589 -16.33 27.49 -18.37
CA ALA A 589 -16.58 26.06 -18.53
C ALA A 589 -15.26 25.32 -18.77
N GLY A 590 -15.25 24.00 -18.59
CA GLY A 590 -14.10 23.15 -18.95
C GLY A 590 -13.73 23.28 -20.43
N ASP A 591 -12.47 22.96 -20.75
CA ASP A 591 -11.89 22.92 -22.09
C ASP A 591 -11.60 21.46 -22.50
N PRO A 592 -12.50 20.82 -23.26
CA PRO A 592 -12.35 19.43 -23.68
C PRO A 592 -11.13 19.17 -24.57
N ILE A 593 -10.67 20.18 -25.34
CA ILE A 593 -9.53 20.03 -26.24
C ILE A 593 -8.23 20.04 -25.42
N ALA A 594 -8.11 20.97 -24.47
CA ALA A 594 -6.99 20.98 -23.54
C ALA A 594 -6.98 19.72 -22.67
N TYR A 595 -8.14 19.27 -22.19
CA TYR A 595 -8.29 18.04 -21.42
C TYR A 595 -7.79 16.81 -22.19
N ASP A 596 -8.28 16.58 -23.42
CA ASP A 596 -7.86 15.44 -24.25
C ASP A 596 -6.36 15.47 -24.53
N ARG A 597 -5.81 16.65 -24.86
CA ARG A 597 -4.37 16.82 -25.10
C ARG A 597 -3.53 16.47 -23.86
N LEU A 598 -3.85 17.04 -22.70
CA LEU A 598 -3.08 16.84 -21.47
C LEU A 598 -3.11 15.39 -21.01
N VAL A 599 -4.27 14.73 -21.06
CA VAL A 599 -4.38 13.31 -20.69
C VAL A 599 -3.60 12.42 -21.66
N ARG A 600 -3.56 12.76 -22.96
CA ARG A 600 -2.73 12.03 -23.93
C ARG A 600 -1.23 12.23 -23.68
N GLU A 601 -0.81 13.43 -23.32
CA GLU A 601 0.60 13.71 -22.99
C GLU A 601 1.08 12.83 -21.82
N GLU A 602 0.28 12.72 -20.75
CA GLU A 602 0.55 11.79 -19.62
C GLU A 602 0.68 10.33 -20.10
N LEU A 603 -0.33 9.86 -20.84
CA LEU A 603 -0.35 8.48 -21.31
C LEU A 603 0.78 8.18 -22.29
N THR A 604 1.22 9.15 -23.10
CA THR A 604 2.36 8.98 -23.99
C THR A 604 3.68 8.89 -23.22
N PHE A 605 3.87 9.74 -22.21
CA PHE A 605 5.04 9.63 -21.32
C PHE A 605 5.11 8.24 -20.65
N GLU A 606 4.00 7.75 -20.11
CA GLU A 606 3.98 6.42 -19.48
C GLU A 606 4.27 5.29 -20.48
N GLN A 607 3.73 5.37 -21.71
CA GLN A 607 4.03 4.41 -22.78
C GLN A 607 5.53 4.37 -23.09
N ASP A 608 6.14 5.54 -23.22
CA ASP A 608 7.56 5.67 -23.57
C ASP A 608 8.47 5.13 -22.46
N ILE A 609 8.18 5.46 -21.19
CA ILE A 609 8.93 4.95 -20.04
C ILE A 609 8.79 3.43 -19.90
N LEU A 610 7.59 2.88 -20.09
CA LEU A 610 7.38 1.43 -20.04
C LEU A 610 8.14 0.70 -21.18
N ALA A 611 8.16 1.29 -22.37
CA ALA A 611 8.89 0.76 -23.52
C ALA A 611 10.41 0.77 -23.29
N ARG A 612 10.96 1.88 -22.77
CA ARG A 612 12.37 2.01 -22.39
C ARG A 612 12.78 0.99 -21.32
N ALA A 613 12.00 0.87 -20.25
CA ALA A 613 12.23 -0.12 -19.21
C ALA A 613 12.22 -1.56 -19.77
N THR A 614 11.27 -1.86 -20.67
CA THR A 614 11.20 -3.17 -21.34
C THR A 614 12.43 -3.42 -22.22
N ALA A 615 12.92 -2.40 -22.93
CA ALA A 615 14.13 -2.50 -23.75
C ALA A 615 15.36 -2.83 -22.91
N VAL A 616 15.53 -2.18 -21.76
CA VAL A 616 16.57 -2.49 -20.78
C VAL A 616 16.44 -3.94 -20.28
N LEU A 617 15.24 -4.36 -19.87
CA LEU A 617 15.04 -5.74 -19.42
C LEU A 617 15.37 -6.77 -20.51
N ASN A 618 15.19 -6.44 -21.79
CA ASN A 618 15.55 -7.35 -22.87
C ASN A 618 17.07 -7.53 -23.06
N THR A 619 17.91 -6.69 -22.45
CA THR A 619 19.37 -6.89 -22.45
C THR A 619 19.83 -7.82 -21.33
N VAL A 620 19.00 -8.10 -20.33
CA VAL A 620 19.34 -8.98 -19.21
C VAL A 620 19.08 -10.45 -19.60
N PRO A 621 20.04 -11.37 -19.39
CA PRO A 621 19.85 -12.78 -19.72
C PRO A 621 18.70 -13.43 -18.93
N VAL A 622 18.12 -14.47 -19.53
CA VAL A 622 17.01 -15.24 -18.93
C VAL A 622 17.54 -16.30 -17.98
N SER A 623 16.95 -16.36 -16.78
CA SER A 623 17.25 -17.38 -15.78
C SER A 623 16.63 -18.73 -16.15
N ALA A 624 17.31 -19.82 -15.77
CA ALA A 624 16.73 -21.17 -15.76
C ALA A 624 15.45 -21.27 -14.90
N LEU A 625 15.29 -20.39 -13.91
CA LEU A 625 14.13 -20.35 -13.01
C LEU A 625 12.87 -19.76 -13.65
N ARG A 626 12.96 -19.06 -14.78
CA ARG A 626 11.78 -18.42 -15.41
C ARG A 626 10.68 -19.43 -15.71
N ALA A 627 11.04 -20.61 -16.22
CA ALA A 627 10.08 -21.66 -16.53
C ALA A 627 9.32 -22.14 -15.27
N TYR A 628 10.01 -22.21 -14.13
CA TYR A 628 9.41 -22.59 -12.85
C TYR A 628 8.40 -21.55 -12.35
N HIS A 629 8.76 -20.26 -12.44
CA HIS A 629 7.83 -19.17 -12.13
C HIS A 629 6.58 -19.20 -13.04
N GLN A 630 6.76 -19.46 -14.34
CA GLN A 630 5.64 -19.58 -15.27
C GLN A 630 4.74 -20.80 -14.99
N GLU A 631 5.31 -21.92 -14.55
CA GLU A 631 4.52 -23.10 -14.18
C GLU A 631 3.66 -22.83 -12.93
N ILE A 632 4.21 -22.19 -11.90
CA ILE A 632 3.47 -21.83 -10.68
C ILE A 632 2.31 -20.87 -11.02
N GLU A 633 2.58 -19.86 -11.86
CA GLU A 633 1.53 -18.95 -12.31
C GLU A 633 0.47 -19.67 -13.18
N GLY A 634 0.90 -20.59 -14.05
CA GLY A 634 0.01 -21.43 -14.84
C GLY A 634 -0.93 -22.28 -13.99
N ASP A 635 -0.44 -22.89 -12.91
CA ASP A 635 -1.27 -23.65 -11.96
C ASP A 635 -2.32 -22.77 -11.28
N ALA A 636 -1.91 -21.57 -10.84
CA ALA A 636 -2.80 -20.61 -10.22
C ALA A 636 -3.89 -20.17 -11.20
N GLN A 637 -3.52 -19.88 -12.45
CA GLN A 637 -4.48 -19.50 -13.48
C GLN A 637 -5.39 -20.63 -13.90
N ALA A 638 -4.96 -21.90 -13.84
CA ALA A 638 -5.86 -23.02 -14.06
C ALA A 638 -7.00 -23.05 -13.02
N VAL A 639 -6.72 -22.69 -11.76
CA VAL A 639 -7.76 -22.53 -10.73
C VAL A 639 -8.67 -21.36 -11.05
N TRP A 640 -8.09 -20.21 -11.40
CA TRP A 640 -8.84 -19.01 -11.77
C TRP A 640 -9.77 -19.24 -12.98
N ARG A 641 -9.28 -19.84 -14.07
CA ARG A 641 -10.08 -20.16 -15.27
C ARG A 641 -11.29 -21.03 -14.91
N ARG A 642 -11.09 -22.06 -14.08
CA ARG A 642 -12.21 -22.86 -13.57
C ARG A 642 -13.20 -22.04 -12.74
N ARG A 643 -12.74 -21.14 -11.86
CA ARG A 643 -13.66 -20.25 -11.13
C ARG A 643 -14.50 -19.42 -12.08
N PHE A 644 -13.86 -18.81 -13.08
CA PHE A 644 -14.51 -17.99 -14.10
C PHE A 644 -15.51 -18.80 -14.94
N ASP A 645 -15.11 -19.95 -15.47
CA ASP A 645 -15.95 -20.81 -16.32
C ASP A 645 -17.21 -21.29 -15.59
N PHE A 646 -17.08 -21.63 -14.31
CA PHE A 646 -18.19 -22.08 -13.46
C PHE A 646 -18.96 -20.92 -12.83
N SER A 647 -18.50 -19.67 -13.00
CA SER A 647 -19.01 -18.50 -12.26
C SER A 647 -19.08 -18.75 -10.75
N ALA A 648 -18.10 -19.49 -10.22
CA ALA A 648 -18.05 -19.99 -8.85
C ALA A 648 -16.78 -19.50 -8.17
N SER A 649 -16.94 -18.69 -7.12
CA SER A 649 -15.84 -17.99 -6.44
C SER A 649 -15.05 -16.99 -7.30
N ASP A 650 -15.54 -16.64 -8.49
CA ASP A 650 -14.89 -15.71 -9.42
C ASP A 650 -15.03 -14.25 -9.00
N LEU A 651 -16.06 -13.92 -8.20
CA LEU A 651 -16.33 -12.58 -7.66
C LEU A 651 -16.07 -12.48 -6.14
N VAL A 652 -15.44 -13.49 -5.53
CA VAL A 652 -15.12 -13.48 -4.09
C VAL A 652 -14.06 -12.42 -3.78
N ARG A 653 -14.38 -11.56 -2.82
CA ARG A 653 -13.56 -10.44 -2.35
C ARG A 653 -12.70 -10.85 -1.17
N PHE A 654 -11.39 -10.99 -1.35
CA PHE A 654 -10.55 -11.70 -0.38
C PHE A 654 -10.49 -11.01 0.99
N GLY A 655 -10.44 -9.68 1.02
CA GLY A 655 -10.50 -8.88 2.25
C GLY A 655 -11.80 -9.03 3.07
N ARG A 656 -12.84 -9.63 2.49
CA ARG A 656 -14.13 -9.93 3.12
C ARG A 656 -14.42 -11.43 3.26
N THR A 657 -13.45 -12.31 2.97
CA THR A 657 -13.72 -13.74 3.07
C THR A 657 -13.90 -14.22 4.51
N TYR A 658 -14.79 -15.19 4.69
CA TYR A 658 -15.09 -15.80 5.98
C TYR A 658 -13.82 -16.35 6.67
N ARG A 659 -13.74 -16.18 7.99
CA ARG A 659 -12.54 -16.47 8.80
C ARG A 659 -12.07 -17.92 8.64
N PHE A 660 -13.00 -18.88 8.53
CA PHE A 660 -12.65 -20.28 8.31
C PHE A 660 -11.84 -20.49 7.03
N TRP A 661 -12.23 -19.84 5.93
CA TRP A 661 -11.51 -19.98 4.66
C TRP A 661 -10.12 -19.36 4.74
N ARG A 662 -10.00 -18.17 5.36
CA ARG A 662 -8.70 -17.55 5.63
C ARG A 662 -7.78 -18.46 6.46
N ASN A 663 -8.31 -19.05 7.53
CA ASN A 663 -7.55 -19.97 8.38
C ASN A 663 -7.11 -21.24 7.63
N ASN A 664 -7.95 -21.78 6.75
CA ASN A 664 -7.63 -22.98 5.97
C ASN A 664 -6.52 -22.75 4.93
N LEU A 665 -6.32 -21.51 4.50
CA LEU A 665 -5.29 -21.15 3.52
C LEU A 665 -3.93 -20.85 4.16
N VAL A 666 -3.85 -20.69 5.50
CA VAL A 666 -2.60 -20.35 6.20
C VAL A 666 -1.45 -21.29 5.84
N PRO A 667 -1.59 -22.63 5.88
CA PRO A 667 -0.47 -23.52 5.53
C PRO A 667 0.02 -23.32 4.09
N ALA A 668 -0.90 -23.12 3.14
CA ALA A 668 -0.55 -22.89 1.74
C ALA A 668 0.13 -21.52 1.53
N ILE A 669 -0.25 -20.50 2.31
CA ILE A 669 0.38 -19.18 2.34
C ILE A 669 1.81 -19.26 2.91
N GLU A 670 2.01 -20.02 3.99
CA GLU A 670 3.33 -20.23 4.59
C GLU A 670 4.27 -20.99 3.64
N ASP A 671 3.76 -22.03 2.98
CA ASP A 671 4.53 -22.78 1.99
C ASP A 671 4.87 -21.93 0.75
N ASP A 672 3.92 -21.12 0.26
CA ASP A 672 4.17 -20.16 -0.83
C ASP A 672 5.27 -19.16 -0.48
N ASN A 673 5.18 -18.52 0.70
CA ASN A 673 6.20 -17.57 1.16
C ASN A 673 7.57 -18.23 1.31
N ARG A 674 7.64 -19.47 1.80
CA ARG A 674 8.89 -20.22 1.93
C ARG A 674 9.52 -20.45 0.56
N VAL A 675 8.73 -20.91 -0.42
CA VAL A 675 9.22 -21.17 -1.78
C VAL A 675 9.60 -19.87 -2.48
N ARG A 676 8.85 -18.77 -2.29
CA ARG A 676 9.23 -17.44 -2.79
C ARG A 676 10.61 -17.03 -2.30
N THR A 677 10.82 -17.09 -0.99
CA THR A 677 12.10 -16.74 -0.38
C THR A 677 13.21 -17.61 -0.95
N LEU A 678 13.00 -18.93 -1.05
CA LEU A 678 13.98 -19.83 -1.63
C LEU A 678 14.32 -19.49 -3.08
N LEU A 679 13.33 -19.25 -3.95
CA LEU A 679 13.60 -18.87 -5.35
C LEU A 679 14.35 -17.55 -5.45
N ALA A 680 14.02 -16.56 -4.61
CA ALA A 680 14.76 -15.30 -4.55
C ALA A 680 16.22 -15.52 -4.11
N LEU A 681 16.44 -16.38 -3.11
CA LEU A 681 17.78 -16.76 -2.65
C LEU A 681 18.55 -17.56 -3.69
N MET A 682 17.90 -18.34 -4.55
CA MET A 682 18.56 -19.05 -5.65
C MET A 682 18.91 -18.12 -6.82
N ALA A 683 18.07 -17.10 -7.07
CA ALA A 683 18.20 -16.22 -8.23
C ALA A 683 19.09 -15.00 -7.99
N ASN A 684 19.03 -14.40 -6.79
CA ASN A 684 19.63 -13.10 -6.51
C ASN A 684 20.81 -13.22 -5.50
N PRO A 685 22.05 -13.00 -5.95
CA PRO A 685 23.24 -13.03 -5.12
C PRO A 685 23.23 -12.07 -3.92
N HIS A 686 22.69 -10.85 -4.08
CA HIS A 686 22.64 -9.87 -3.00
C HIS A 686 21.66 -10.31 -1.91
N VAL A 687 20.46 -10.75 -2.30
CA VAL A 687 19.45 -11.27 -1.36
C VAL A 687 20.00 -12.47 -0.60
N ALA A 688 20.71 -13.38 -1.29
CA ALA A 688 21.32 -14.54 -0.65
C ALA A 688 22.43 -14.16 0.33
N ALA A 689 23.26 -13.18 -0.01
CA ALA A 689 24.35 -12.72 0.84
C ALA A 689 23.83 -11.99 2.08
N ASP A 690 22.84 -11.10 1.93
CA ASP A 690 22.19 -10.41 3.06
C ASP A 690 21.55 -11.42 4.01
N TYR A 691 20.85 -12.43 3.47
CA TYR A 691 20.22 -13.49 4.27
C TYR A 691 21.24 -14.42 4.95
N ALA A 692 22.42 -14.63 4.35
CA ALA A 692 23.50 -15.41 4.94
C ALA A 692 24.27 -14.63 6.02
N ALA A 693 24.31 -13.29 5.92
CA ALA A 693 24.95 -12.41 6.90
C ALA A 693 24.06 -12.14 8.13
N ASP A 694 22.74 -12.30 8.01
CA ASP A 694 21.79 -12.14 9.12
C ASP A 694 22.03 -13.20 10.23
N ALA A 695 22.41 -12.73 11.42
CA ALA A 695 22.63 -13.58 12.60
C ALA A 695 21.35 -14.32 13.06
N GLY A 696 20.17 -13.86 12.68
CA GLY A 696 18.89 -14.51 12.90
C GLY A 696 18.68 -15.76 12.03
N SER A 697 19.27 -15.78 10.84
CA SER A 697 19.17 -16.86 9.86
C SER A 697 19.79 -18.16 10.39
N LYS A 698 19.17 -19.29 10.07
CA LYS A 698 19.71 -20.63 10.41
C LYS A 698 20.02 -21.46 9.17
N GLN A 699 19.50 -21.03 8.02
CA GLN A 699 19.39 -21.86 6.85
C GLN A 699 20.53 -21.61 5.86
N LEU A 700 21.17 -20.44 5.87
CA LEU A 700 22.28 -20.08 4.98
C LEU A 700 23.55 -19.74 5.76
N ALA A 701 24.68 -19.92 5.09
CA ALA A 701 25.96 -19.39 5.52
C ALA A 701 26.83 -19.01 4.32
N THR A 702 27.69 -18.04 4.53
CA THR A 702 28.86 -17.82 3.65
C THR A 702 29.93 -18.86 3.96
N ALA A 703 30.64 -19.32 2.93
CA ALA A 703 31.77 -20.22 3.08
C ALA A 703 32.90 -19.88 2.10
N VAL A 704 34.14 -20.29 2.42
CA VAL A 704 35.30 -20.10 1.54
C VAL A 704 35.93 -21.45 1.22
N VAL A 705 36.34 -21.67 -0.03
CA VAL A 705 37.05 -22.88 -0.43
C VAL A 705 38.50 -22.84 0.07
N VAL A 706 38.88 -23.75 0.95
CA VAL A 706 40.23 -23.84 1.53
C VAL A 706 41.10 -24.86 0.80
N SER A 707 40.51 -25.93 0.29
CA SER A 707 41.18 -26.94 -0.52
C SER A 707 40.21 -27.54 -1.52
N THR A 708 40.69 -27.99 -2.68
CA THR A 708 39.90 -28.67 -3.72
C THR A 708 40.16 -30.18 -3.75
N THR A 709 41.17 -30.68 -3.04
CA THR A 709 41.51 -32.12 -2.99
C THR A 709 42.13 -32.49 -1.64
N PRO A 710 41.35 -33.03 -0.68
CA PRO A 710 39.88 -33.14 -0.70
C PRO A 710 39.22 -31.75 -0.68
N LEU A 711 37.97 -31.65 -1.16
CA LEU A 711 37.22 -30.40 -1.13
C LEU A 711 36.89 -30.01 0.32
N ARG A 712 37.45 -28.89 0.78
CA ARG A 712 37.28 -28.35 2.14
C ARG A 712 36.73 -26.93 2.07
N LEU A 713 35.74 -26.66 2.90
CA LEU A 713 35.12 -25.36 3.06
C LEU A 713 35.36 -24.84 4.47
N GLU A 714 35.72 -23.57 4.59
CA GLU A 714 35.58 -22.84 5.85
C GLU A 714 34.18 -22.21 5.88
N VAL A 715 33.29 -22.74 6.72
CA VAL A 715 31.90 -22.29 6.82
C VAL A 715 31.76 -21.26 7.94
N HIS A 716 31.34 -20.05 7.60
CA HIS A 716 31.20 -18.95 8.56
C HIS A 716 29.83 -19.02 9.25
N SER A 717 29.61 -20.07 10.03
CA SER A 717 28.39 -20.25 10.82
C SER A 717 28.66 -20.97 12.12
N ARG A 718 27.90 -20.61 13.15
CA ARG A 718 27.87 -21.37 14.42
C ARG A 718 26.84 -22.51 14.38
N ARG A 719 25.96 -22.53 13.38
CA ARG A 719 24.82 -23.44 13.28
C ARG A 719 24.99 -24.48 12.18
N ILE A 720 25.61 -24.08 11.08
CA ILE A 720 25.88 -24.95 9.93
C ILE A 720 27.31 -25.46 10.04
N GLY A 721 27.49 -26.78 10.05
CA GLY A 721 28.80 -27.41 10.19
C GLY A 721 28.77 -28.92 9.94
N ALA A 722 29.72 -29.64 10.53
CA ALA A 722 29.82 -31.08 10.35
C ALA A 722 28.55 -31.80 10.83
N GLY A 723 27.99 -32.67 9.99
CA GLY A 723 26.73 -33.38 10.20
C GLY A 723 25.58 -32.86 9.34
N ASP A 724 25.69 -31.64 8.80
CA ASP A 724 24.67 -31.04 7.94
C ASP A 724 24.84 -31.47 6.48
N VAL A 725 23.74 -31.48 5.74
CA VAL A 725 23.72 -31.60 4.27
C VAL A 725 23.46 -30.22 3.70
N VAL A 726 24.35 -29.74 2.82
CA VAL A 726 24.24 -28.41 2.23
C VAL A 726 24.16 -28.47 0.71
N VAL A 727 23.50 -27.46 0.13
CA VAL A 727 23.42 -27.17 -1.30
C VAL A 727 24.09 -25.84 -1.60
N LEU A 728 24.85 -25.79 -2.70
CA LEU A 728 25.47 -24.57 -3.20
C LEU A 728 24.42 -23.69 -3.89
N LEU A 729 24.24 -22.46 -3.42
CA LEU A 729 23.35 -21.47 -4.03
C LEU A 729 24.11 -20.48 -4.90
N HIS A 730 25.27 -20.01 -4.46
CA HIS A 730 26.07 -19.01 -5.20
C HIS A 730 27.57 -19.30 -5.10
N ARG A 731 28.30 -18.94 -6.15
CA ARG A 731 29.77 -18.95 -6.23
C ARG A 731 30.26 -17.61 -6.77
N ASN A 732 31.09 -16.90 -6.01
CA ASN A 732 31.67 -15.60 -6.38
C ASN A 732 30.63 -14.61 -6.91
N GLY A 733 29.44 -14.56 -6.29
CA GLY A 733 28.34 -13.69 -6.72
C GLY A 733 27.56 -14.18 -7.94
N ALA A 734 27.82 -15.38 -8.47
CA ALA A 734 27.03 -15.99 -9.53
C ALA A 734 26.11 -17.09 -8.99
N ALA A 735 24.85 -17.07 -9.41
CA ALA A 735 23.85 -18.06 -9.04
C ALA A 735 24.18 -19.45 -9.60
N ALA A 736 24.29 -20.45 -8.72
CA ALA A 736 24.65 -21.81 -9.09
C ALA A 736 23.59 -22.49 -9.96
N VAL A 737 22.32 -22.06 -9.86
CA VAL A 737 21.22 -22.55 -10.70
C VAL A 737 21.43 -22.23 -12.19
N GLU A 738 22.26 -21.24 -12.51
CA GLU A 738 22.56 -20.87 -13.90
C GLU A 738 23.73 -21.67 -14.49
N ALA A 739 24.43 -22.49 -13.69
CA ALA A 739 25.60 -23.28 -14.09
C ALA A 739 25.23 -24.62 -14.75
N GLY A 740 24.27 -24.61 -15.68
CA GLY A 740 23.85 -25.81 -16.42
C GLY A 740 22.88 -26.73 -15.66
N VAL A 741 22.23 -26.22 -14.61
CA VAL A 741 21.19 -26.96 -13.88
C VAL A 741 19.94 -27.06 -14.73
N ARG A 742 19.41 -28.29 -14.88
CA ARG A 742 18.14 -28.51 -15.57
C ARG A 742 16.99 -28.45 -14.57
N VAL A 743 16.06 -27.54 -14.81
CA VAL A 743 14.80 -27.43 -14.05
C VAL A 743 13.72 -28.22 -14.80
N ASP A 744 13.16 -29.24 -14.15
CA ASP A 744 12.15 -30.14 -14.72
C ASP A 744 10.99 -30.28 -13.72
N GLY A 745 10.01 -29.40 -13.87
CA GLY A 745 9.01 -29.13 -12.85
C GLY A 745 9.67 -28.65 -11.57
N HIS A 746 9.43 -29.36 -10.48
CA HIS A 746 9.97 -29.08 -9.15
C HIS A 746 11.32 -29.74 -8.85
N ARG A 747 11.99 -30.29 -9.88
CA ARG A 747 13.27 -30.99 -9.74
C ARG A 747 14.39 -30.16 -10.34
N PHE A 748 15.43 -29.95 -9.55
CA PHE A 748 16.65 -29.27 -9.95
C PHE A 748 17.75 -30.31 -10.08
N ILE A 749 18.14 -30.58 -11.33
CA ILE A 749 19.07 -31.66 -11.68
C ILE A 749 20.42 -31.05 -12.00
N GLY A 750 21.46 -31.50 -11.30
CA GLY A 750 22.82 -31.00 -11.46
C GLY A 750 23.28 -29.97 -10.42
N MET A 751 22.42 -29.61 -9.47
CA MET A 751 22.82 -28.79 -8.31
C MET A 751 23.86 -29.54 -7.45
N SER A 752 24.89 -28.84 -6.99
CA SER A 752 25.88 -29.41 -6.06
C SER A 752 25.33 -29.42 -4.63
N PHE A 753 25.05 -30.60 -4.09
CA PHE A 753 24.65 -30.78 -2.70
C PHE A 753 25.26 -32.04 -2.10
N GLY A 754 25.49 -32.05 -0.79
CA GLY A 754 26.06 -33.20 -0.08
C GLY A 754 26.45 -32.88 1.37
N PRO A 755 26.89 -33.90 2.12
CA PRO A 755 27.20 -33.77 3.54
C PRO A 755 28.47 -32.96 3.79
N LEU A 756 28.46 -32.23 4.91
CA LEU A 756 29.61 -31.64 5.56
C LEU A 756 30.10 -32.60 6.66
N GLU A 757 31.37 -32.95 6.63
CA GLU A 757 31.98 -33.90 7.56
C GLU A 757 33.22 -33.27 8.22
N ARG A 758 33.50 -33.65 9.47
CA ARG A 758 34.83 -33.40 10.02
C ARG A 758 35.85 -34.20 9.23
N ASP A 759 37.02 -33.63 9.02
CA ASP A 759 38.09 -34.39 8.38
C ASP A 759 38.58 -35.47 9.35
N PRO A 760 38.41 -36.76 9.03
CA PRO A 760 38.78 -37.84 9.95
C PRO A 760 40.30 -38.03 10.06
N PHE A 761 41.09 -37.32 9.25
CA PHE A 761 42.55 -37.46 9.17
C PHE A 761 43.31 -36.23 9.66
N ASP A 762 42.61 -35.16 10.09
CA ASP A 762 43.25 -33.92 10.55
C ASP A 762 42.42 -33.20 11.62
N ASP A 763 42.60 -33.63 12.88
CA ASP A 763 41.97 -33.02 14.06
C ASP A 763 42.57 -31.64 14.42
N THR A 764 43.58 -31.16 13.67
CA THR A 764 44.21 -29.85 13.93
C THR A 764 43.51 -28.70 13.20
N LEU A 765 42.62 -29.01 12.24
CA LEU A 765 41.86 -28.01 11.52
C LEU A 765 40.83 -27.31 12.42
N PRO A 766 40.58 -26.00 12.23
CA PRO A 766 39.53 -25.30 12.95
C PRO A 766 38.15 -25.98 12.74
N PRO A 767 37.26 -25.98 13.74
CA PRO A 767 35.93 -26.60 13.60
C PRO A 767 35.07 -26.07 12.45
N ALA A 768 35.34 -24.84 11.99
CA ALA A 768 34.68 -24.23 10.85
C ALA A 768 35.14 -24.81 9.50
N VAL A 769 36.31 -25.45 9.46
CA VAL A 769 36.84 -26.10 8.26
C VAL A 769 36.32 -27.53 8.19
N VAL A 770 35.44 -27.78 7.22
CA VAL A 770 34.74 -29.05 7.03
C VAL A 770 35.00 -29.59 5.64
N ARG A 771 35.04 -30.92 5.52
CA ARG A 771 35.08 -31.62 4.24
C ARG A 771 33.69 -31.62 3.64
N TRP A 772 33.54 -31.18 2.39
CA TRP A 772 32.28 -31.25 1.66
C TRP A 772 32.36 -32.31 0.56
N SER A 773 31.41 -33.24 0.57
CA SER A 773 31.36 -34.36 -0.38
C SER A 773 30.10 -34.28 -1.27
N PRO A 774 30.00 -33.28 -2.18
CA PRO A 774 28.83 -33.12 -3.02
C PRO A 774 28.66 -34.25 -4.03
N SER A 775 27.41 -34.61 -4.32
CA SER A 775 27.06 -35.62 -5.32
C SER A 775 27.42 -35.23 -6.74
N VAL A 776 27.32 -33.93 -7.03
CA VAL A 776 27.81 -33.28 -8.26
C VAL A 776 28.90 -32.31 -7.84
N VAL A 777 30.16 -32.66 -8.10
CA VAL A 777 31.32 -31.84 -7.71
C VAL A 777 31.35 -30.57 -8.57
N PRO A 778 31.17 -29.38 -7.97
CA PRO A 778 31.28 -28.13 -8.72
C PRO A 778 32.74 -27.84 -9.10
N THR A 779 32.95 -27.12 -10.20
CA THR A 779 34.28 -26.61 -10.52
C THR A 779 34.59 -25.45 -9.58
N LEU A 780 35.53 -25.63 -8.64
CA LEU A 780 35.90 -24.63 -7.62
C LEU A 780 37.41 -24.41 -7.58
N SER A 781 37.82 -23.24 -7.08
CA SER A 781 39.21 -22.87 -6.81
C SER A 781 39.37 -22.45 -5.35
N VAL A 782 40.58 -22.65 -4.80
CA VAL A 782 40.90 -22.16 -3.45
C VAL A 782 40.72 -20.65 -3.40
N GLY A 783 40.01 -20.16 -2.38
CA GLY A 783 39.62 -18.76 -2.22
C GLY A 783 38.25 -18.39 -2.80
N ASP A 784 37.58 -19.29 -3.54
CA ASP A 784 36.21 -19.02 -4.00
C ASP A 784 35.27 -18.77 -2.80
N ALA A 785 34.49 -17.71 -2.88
CA ALA A 785 33.45 -17.37 -1.91
C ALA A 785 32.13 -18.03 -2.32
N LEU A 786 31.51 -18.75 -1.40
CA LEU A 786 30.31 -19.54 -1.62
C LEU A 786 29.18 -19.07 -0.70
N ILE A 787 27.95 -19.23 -1.17
CA ILE A 787 26.76 -19.21 -0.31
C ILE A 787 26.15 -20.61 -0.34
N VAL A 788 26.04 -21.23 0.82
CA VAL A 788 25.47 -22.57 0.99
C VAL A 788 24.22 -22.50 1.84
N SER A 789 23.24 -23.34 1.51
CA SER A 789 22.02 -23.52 2.30
C SER A 789 21.96 -24.94 2.85
N VAL A 790 21.46 -25.11 4.07
CA VAL A 790 21.13 -26.43 4.61
C VAL A 790 19.94 -27.00 3.84
N VAL A 791 19.94 -28.32 3.61
CA VAL A 791 18.85 -29.05 2.93
C VAL A 791 17.70 -29.35 3.90
N ALA A 792 18.01 -29.57 5.19
CA ALA A 792 17.03 -29.72 6.26
C ALA A 792 16.16 -28.44 6.44
N GLU A 793 15.00 -28.58 7.12
CA GLU A 793 13.98 -27.52 7.36
C GLU A 793 12.91 -27.28 6.27
N LYS A 794 12.53 -28.31 5.49
CA LYS A 794 11.41 -28.27 4.51
C LYS A 794 11.60 -27.27 3.34
N TRP A 795 12.80 -26.75 3.13
CA TRP A 795 13.12 -25.96 1.92
C TRP A 795 13.33 -26.88 0.72
N PHE A 796 14.01 -28.00 0.96
CA PHE A 796 14.29 -29.02 -0.02
C PHE A 796 13.80 -30.38 0.49
N GLU A 797 13.29 -31.21 -0.42
CA GLU A 797 13.03 -32.62 -0.14
C GLU A 797 14.20 -33.46 -0.67
N GLU A 798 14.82 -34.25 0.20
CA GLU A 798 15.83 -35.21 -0.20
C GLU A 798 15.22 -36.30 -1.10
N MET A 799 15.76 -36.42 -2.30
CA MET A 799 15.38 -37.48 -3.21
C MET A 799 16.22 -38.73 -2.92
N LYS A 800 15.61 -39.92 -3.05
CA LYS A 800 16.29 -41.22 -2.92
C LYS A 800 17.48 -41.41 -3.88
N ARG A 801 17.67 -40.52 -4.86
CA ARG A 801 18.79 -40.51 -5.80
C ARG A 801 19.55 -39.18 -5.63
N PRO A 802 20.89 -39.20 -5.45
CA PRO A 802 21.67 -38.03 -5.09
C PRO A 802 21.89 -37.00 -6.23
N VAL A 803 21.19 -37.11 -7.36
CA VAL A 803 21.46 -36.30 -8.58
C VAL A 803 20.51 -35.11 -8.73
N ALA A 804 19.47 -35.04 -7.88
CA ALA A 804 18.47 -33.98 -7.97
C ALA A 804 17.98 -33.58 -6.58
N ILE A 805 17.75 -32.28 -6.40
CA ILE A 805 17.03 -31.73 -5.25
C ILE A 805 15.61 -31.36 -5.69
N ARG A 806 14.66 -31.48 -4.77
CA ARG A 806 13.27 -31.11 -5.01
C ARG A 806 12.91 -29.89 -4.17
N VAL A 807 12.38 -28.86 -4.83
CA VAL A 807 11.73 -27.74 -4.14
C VAL A 807 10.27 -28.09 -3.93
N VAL A 808 9.76 -27.88 -2.72
CA VAL A 808 8.36 -28.16 -2.39
C VAL A 808 7.47 -27.30 -3.28
N ARG A 809 6.49 -27.90 -3.97
CA ARG A 809 5.53 -27.14 -4.79
C ARG A 809 4.47 -26.53 -3.86
N PRO A 810 4.22 -25.22 -3.89
CA PRO A 810 3.11 -24.65 -3.14
C PRO A 810 1.79 -25.20 -3.68
N ALA A 811 0.88 -25.56 -2.78
CA ALA A 811 -0.43 -26.09 -3.18
C ALA A 811 -1.31 -24.98 -3.77
N GLY A 812 -2.07 -25.33 -4.83
CA GLY A 812 -3.17 -24.49 -5.31
C GLY A 812 -4.35 -24.51 -4.33
N ASP A 813 -5.29 -23.59 -4.51
CA ASP A 813 -6.55 -23.64 -3.74
C ASP A 813 -7.41 -24.81 -4.24
N SER A 814 -7.54 -25.85 -3.41
CA SER A 814 -8.38 -27.03 -3.65
C SER A 814 -9.65 -27.05 -2.79
N THR A 815 -9.85 -26.05 -1.94
CA THR A 815 -10.88 -26.06 -0.89
C THR A 815 -12.02 -25.09 -1.18
N GLY A 816 -11.73 -23.93 -1.80
CA GLY A 816 -12.73 -22.93 -2.21
C GLY A 816 -12.67 -22.59 -3.69
N ALA A 817 -12.52 -23.61 -4.52
CA ALA A 817 -12.54 -23.47 -5.98
C ALA A 817 -13.06 -24.75 -6.66
N PRO A 818 -13.53 -24.66 -7.92
CA PRO A 818 -13.91 -25.83 -8.67
C PRO A 818 -12.71 -26.78 -8.85
N LYS A 819 -12.92 -28.06 -8.57
CA LYS A 819 -11.90 -29.10 -8.71
C LYS A 819 -11.68 -29.42 -10.19
N VAL A 820 -10.54 -30.02 -10.51
CA VAL A 820 -10.23 -30.47 -11.88
C VAL A 820 -11.29 -31.44 -12.42
N ALA A 821 -11.87 -32.27 -11.55
CA ALA A 821 -12.89 -33.24 -11.92
C ALA A 821 -14.30 -32.63 -12.07
N CYS A 822 -14.52 -31.39 -11.64
CA CYS A 822 -15.84 -30.78 -11.70
C CYS A 822 -16.30 -30.58 -13.16
N GLN A 823 -17.58 -30.85 -13.43
CA GLN A 823 -18.27 -30.59 -14.69
C GLN A 823 -19.37 -29.54 -14.50
N PRO A 824 -19.76 -28.80 -15.55
CA PRO A 824 -20.70 -27.67 -15.44
C PRO A 824 -22.01 -27.98 -14.68
N ASP A 825 -22.56 -29.18 -14.84
CA ASP A 825 -23.83 -29.58 -14.24
C ASP A 825 -23.69 -30.26 -12.85
N ASP A 826 -22.47 -30.44 -12.33
CA ASP A 826 -22.23 -31.17 -11.09
C ASP A 826 -22.94 -30.55 -9.88
N PHE A 827 -22.95 -29.22 -9.79
CA PHE A 827 -23.66 -28.53 -8.71
C PHE A 827 -25.17 -28.76 -8.84
N ALA A 828 -25.73 -28.69 -10.04
CA ALA A 828 -27.17 -28.93 -10.26
C ALA A 828 -27.56 -30.37 -9.91
N ASN A 829 -26.71 -31.34 -10.24
CA ASN A 829 -26.95 -32.76 -9.98
C ASN A 829 -26.74 -33.18 -8.52
N ALA A 830 -25.77 -32.58 -7.82
CA ALA A 830 -25.44 -32.91 -6.44
C ALA A 830 -25.07 -31.66 -5.60
N PRO A 831 -26.04 -30.76 -5.29
CA PRO A 831 -25.76 -29.48 -4.63
C PRO A 831 -25.00 -29.61 -3.31
N ALA A 832 -25.37 -30.60 -2.48
CA ALA A 832 -24.74 -30.81 -1.17
C ALA A 832 -23.25 -31.17 -1.26
N SER A 833 -22.87 -31.96 -2.26
CA SER A 833 -21.48 -32.38 -2.49
C SER A 833 -20.63 -31.27 -3.11
N HIS A 834 -21.27 -30.33 -3.82
CA HIS A 834 -20.61 -29.28 -4.60
C HIS A 834 -20.78 -27.86 -4.03
N GLN A 835 -21.42 -27.73 -2.87
CA GLN A 835 -21.71 -26.44 -2.23
C GLN A 835 -20.47 -25.56 -1.99
N TRP A 836 -19.29 -26.17 -1.83
CA TRP A 836 -18.03 -25.48 -1.52
C TRP A 836 -17.06 -25.36 -2.71
N CYS A 837 -17.25 -26.12 -3.80
CA CYS A 837 -16.31 -26.12 -4.92
C CYS A 837 -16.84 -25.37 -6.16
N CYS A 838 -17.99 -25.76 -6.71
CA CYS A 838 -18.49 -25.24 -7.99
C CYS A 838 -19.91 -24.66 -7.92
N LYS A 839 -20.36 -24.25 -6.72
CA LYS A 839 -21.61 -23.50 -6.56
C LYS A 839 -21.50 -22.13 -7.26
N PRO A 840 -22.34 -21.84 -8.27
CA PRO A 840 -22.31 -20.55 -8.94
C PRO A 840 -22.70 -19.40 -8.01
N HIS A 841 -22.09 -18.22 -8.19
CA HIS A 841 -22.39 -17.01 -7.40
C HIS A 841 -23.88 -16.66 -7.45
N ALA A 842 -24.52 -16.77 -8.62
CA ALA A 842 -25.96 -16.48 -8.73
C ALA A 842 -26.80 -17.31 -7.75
N VAL A 843 -26.44 -18.58 -7.52
CA VAL A 843 -27.14 -19.44 -6.56
C VAL A 843 -26.76 -19.10 -5.12
N ALA A 844 -25.46 -18.91 -4.85
CA ALA A 844 -24.99 -18.55 -3.51
C ALA A 844 -25.61 -17.24 -3.01
N GLU A 845 -25.63 -16.22 -3.86
CA GLU A 845 -26.22 -14.91 -3.53
C GLU A 845 -27.75 -14.98 -3.47
N ALA A 846 -28.40 -15.84 -4.26
CA ALA A 846 -29.85 -16.05 -4.15
C ALA A 846 -30.24 -16.66 -2.79
N GLU A 847 -29.54 -17.70 -2.34
CA GLU A 847 -29.76 -18.30 -1.02
C GLU A 847 -29.49 -17.30 0.11
N PHE A 848 -28.42 -16.50 -0.01
CA PHE A 848 -28.13 -15.46 0.98
C PHE A 848 -29.19 -14.35 0.99
N SER A 849 -29.73 -13.99 -0.18
CA SER A 849 -30.87 -13.06 -0.27
C SER A 849 -32.10 -13.59 0.44
N ASP A 850 -32.39 -14.89 0.26
CA ASP A 850 -33.50 -15.56 0.95
C ASP A 850 -33.26 -15.62 2.47
N GLU A 851 -32.01 -15.81 2.93
CA GLU A 851 -31.64 -15.70 4.35
C GLU A 851 -31.86 -14.29 4.90
N ILE A 852 -31.39 -13.25 4.19
CA ILE A 852 -31.61 -11.84 4.57
C ILE A 852 -33.11 -11.53 4.69
N ALA A 853 -33.92 -12.00 3.72
CA ALA A 853 -35.36 -11.82 3.76
C ALA A 853 -35.98 -12.48 5.00
N ALA A 854 -35.61 -13.73 5.30
CA ALA A 854 -36.09 -14.42 6.50
C ALA A 854 -35.67 -13.71 7.80
N ARG A 855 -34.46 -13.12 7.84
CA ARG A 855 -34.01 -12.31 8.99
C ARG A 855 -34.82 -11.02 9.13
N ARG A 856 -35.17 -10.36 8.02
CA ARG A 856 -36.07 -9.19 8.02
C ARG A 856 -37.46 -9.55 8.53
N ASP A 857 -38.01 -10.68 8.10
CA ASP A 857 -39.33 -11.16 8.56
C ASP A 857 -39.35 -11.46 10.07
N ARG A 858 -38.23 -11.90 10.62
CA ARG A 858 -38.04 -12.08 12.08
C ARG A 858 -37.75 -10.78 12.84
N GLY A 859 -37.66 -9.64 12.16
CA GLY A 859 -37.31 -8.34 12.75
C GLY A 859 -35.83 -8.20 13.13
N GLU A 860 -34.98 -9.17 12.80
CA GLU A 860 -33.55 -9.17 13.12
C GLU A 860 -32.75 -8.15 12.31
N LEU A 861 -33.33 -7.64 11.23
CA LEU A 861 -32.79 -6.58 10.36
C LEU A 861 -33.64 -5.30 10.40
N ASN A 862 -34.42 -5.10 11.47
CA ASN A 862 -35.20 -3.89 11.66
C ASN A 862 -34.26 -2.69 11.90
N PRO A 863 -34.30 -1.63 11.07
CA PRO A 863 -33.48 -0.43 11.27
C PRO A 863 -33.73 0.28 12.60
N GLN A 864 -34.85 -0.02 13.28
CA GLN A 864 -35.20 0.50 14.61
C GLN A 864 -34.58 -0.29 15.77
N THR A 865 -33.97 -1.46 15.52
CA THR A 865 -33.32 -2.26 16.57
C THR A 865 -32.09 -1.53 17.11
N TRP A 866 -31.89 -1.59 18.43
CA TRP A 866 -30.79 -0.93 19.12
C TRP A 866 -29.83 -1.96 19.74
N PRO A 867 -28.50 -1.82 19.57
CA PRO A 867 -27.80 -0.82 18.76
C PRO A 867 -28.03 -1.02 17.25
N PRO A 868 -27.78 0.01 16.41
CA PRO A 868 -27.96 -0.10 14.96
C PRO A 868 -27.18 -1.28 14.37
N ILE A 869 -27.83 -2.03 13.49
CA ILE A 869 -27.25 -3.24 12.90
C ILE A 869 -26.14 -2.85 11.92
N ARG A 870 -25.03 -3.58 11.95
CA ARG A 870 -23.88 -3.34 11.08
C ARG A 870 -23.98 -4.11 9.77
N ASP A 871 -23.79 -3.41 8.66
CA ASP A 871 -23.57 -4.04 7.37
C ASP A 871 -22.15 -4.59 7.28
N ALA A 872 -21.98 -5.84 7.71
CA ALA A 872 -20.70 -6.55 7.62
C ALA A 872 -20.22 -6.72 6.16
N ASP A 873 -21.16 -6.78 5.22
CA ASP A 873 -20.84 -6.96 3.81
C ASP A 873 -20.51 -5.65 3.11
N SER A 874 -20.98 -4.49 3.60
CA SER A 874 -20.61 -3.12 3.19
C SER A 874 -20.56 -2.88 1.67
N PHE A 875 -21.61 -3.25 0.93
CA PHE A 875 -21.60 -3.11 -0.54
C PHE A 875 -21.71 -1.67 -1.03
N ASP A 876 -21.11 -1.42 -2.19
CA ASP A 876 -20.92 -0.11 -2.81
C ASP A 876 -22.13 0.32 -3.64
N ILE A 877 -23.32 0.40 -3.03
CA ILE A 877 -24.49 0.93 -3.73
C ILE A 877 -25.20 1.94 -2.86
N ALA A 878 -25.13 3.19 -3.32
CA ALA A 878 -25.80 4.29 -2.68
C ALA A 878 -27.33 4.11 -2.76
N PRO A 879 -28.07 4.37 -1.68
CA PRO A 879 -29.51 4.47 -1.74
C PRO A 879 -29.98 5.45 -2.82
N THR A 880 -31.17 5.20 -3.36
CA THR A 880 -31.80 6.10 -4.33
C THR A 880 -31.93 7.50 -3.73
N GLY A 881 -31.41 8.52 -4.44
CA GLY A 881 -31.45 9.91 -3.97
C GLY A 881 -30.40 10.28 -2.91
N SER A 882 -29.37 9.44 -2.71
CA SER A 882 -28.21 9.82 -1.91
C SER A 882 -27.59 11.12 -2.44
N ALA A 883 -27.17 12.00 -1.54
CA ALA A 883 -26.47 13.22 -1.92
C ALA A 883 -25.17 12.85 -2.66
N THR A 884 -25.17 13.04 -3.97
CA THR A 884 -23.96 13.11 -4.79
C THR A 884 -23.76 14.58 -5.12
N GLU A 885 -22.88 15.25 -4.38
CA GLU A 885 -22.51 16.62 -4.78
C GLU A 885 -21.81 16.56 -6.15
N THR A 886 -22.24 17.43 -7.06
CA THR A 886 -21.54 17.61 -8.33
C THR A 886 -20.23 18.33 -8.02
N LEU A 887 -19.12 17.80 -8.55
CA LEU A 887 -17.84 18.45 -8.40
C LEU A 887 -17.88 19.83 -9.09
N THR A 888 -17.63 20.86 -8.31
CA THR A 888 -17.51 22.24 -8.80
C THR A 888 -16.15 22.77 -8.40
N ALA A 889 -15.58 23.63 -9.23
CA ALA A 889 -14.27 24.21 -8.96
C ALA A 889 -14.24 24.89 -7.57
N GLU A 890 -13.36 24.38 -6.71
CA GLU A 890 -13.12 24.92 -5.37
C GLU A 890 -11.97 25.92 -5.37
N ALA A 891 -11.86 26.69 -4.28
CA ALA A 891 -10.63 27.47 -4.06
C ALA A 891 -9.46 26.51 -3.78
N PRO A 892 -8.21 26.84 -4.19
CA PRO A 892 -7.05 26.00 -3.90
C PRO A 892 -6.84 25.83 -2.39
N ALA A 893 -6.17 24.74 -2.02
CA ALA A 893 -5.86 24.46 -0.62
C ALA A 893 -5.03 25.60 0.00
N PRO A 894 -5.30 25.99 1.26
CA PRO A 894 -4.47 26.94 1.97
C PRO A 894 -2.99 26.51 2.00
N GLU A 895 -2.07 27.46 1.77
CA GLU A 895 -0.63 27.16 1.63
C GLU A 895 -0.01 26.45 2.84
N HIS A 896 -0.56 26.64 4.04
CA HIS A 896 -0.03 26.04 5.26
C HIS A 896 -0.42 24.57 5.47
N LEU A 897 -1.35 24.04 4.66
CA LEU A 897 -1.74 22.63 4.71
C LEU A 897 -0.89 21.79 3.75
N THR A 898 -0.67 20.53 4.11
CA THR A 898 -0.02 19.53 3.27
C THR A 898 -0.91 18.30 3.13
N ILE A 899 -0.52 17.35 2.28
CA ILE A 899 -1.23 16.07 2.16
C ILE A 899 -1.35 15.33 3.50
N ASP A 900 -0.38 15.55 4.42
CA ASP A 900 -0.40 15.00 5.77
C ASP A 900 -1.51 15.59 6.67
N ASP A 901 -2.18 16.66 6.27
CA ASP A 901 -3.35 17.18 6.98
C ASP A 901 -4.66 16.55 6.49
N LEU A 902 -4.67 15.99 5.27
CA LEU A 902 -5.81 15.27 4.70
C LEU A 902 -5.78 13.76 5.00
N ASP A 903 -4.60 13.16 4.93
CA ASP A 903 -4.30 11.77 5.30
C ASP A 903 -3.95 11.68 6.80
#